data_AF-A0AAW2A4S9-F1
#
_entry.id   AF-A0AAW2A4S9-F1
#
_cell.length_a   1.000
_cell.length_b   1.000
_cell.length_c   1.000
_cell.angle_alpha   90.00
_cell.angle_beta   90.00
_cell.angle_gamma   90.00
#
_symmetry.space_group_name_H-M   'P 1'
#
loop_
_entity.id
_entity.type
_entity.pdbx_description
1 polymer ?
#
loop_
_entity_poly.entity_id
_entity_poly.type
_entity_poly.pdbx_seq_one_letter_code
_entity_poly.pdbx_strand_id
1 'polypeptide(L)'
;MDSTHLLSDQDEVHTGPSCPAGSYADPNTVANDGATAPPADLMPVVPGYESLGPNVIPPSDFGSVQPQAPSSAPERRFDIPAISEELAQEAFTKYVTSKCCYSSKPAKEMVFTDLQSLNTYRYRLETFTESRTTEWDSEPYNGQVVDGFGAAPGPWSIPVPVPSLFKDCEKAVRVPHTSTVKGCHSCLNLGRSACRRCVNSGRTRCGPCNGMGWTQSSQRQRCSMCQGSGMIRCHSCGGVGSVTCTTCKGQGKLLCFIKLKITWKNNVHVAVIDKRSGFPVELLEQITGEKLLTDMAPMVYPVVGFPDSSVNVASESAVREHQAQFSTTCRILQQDQCKTDLISILCVMDEKDEDIDTFDPSLPEEGPSAPPPGWLDSVTGYEEHKGGDCTDQICPPPPDFVPKPENDKNASVPNVMVPTVSEDVARDALLQFVGKKWTYSSKPAKNLMFKELKPFTVYRYRLETFTESRSSAWESEPHTGQCVDGPQNGVSPPPWHVQVSYPPKFTDAVQKVRVPHSSFIKPCHHCHGNGKVRCTHCHGRGLTRCMFCHGSGHSRNRRCTTCHGRGRKRCVSCHGKGYKGCLTCNGHRNLVHFIQLTITWKNQVFEFIPDRVPEFPLKKFEKVSGEAFFVDENLLVYPIEGFPDQDICDASKTAIQNHLLKYSAVSRILQQRQTIELVPLTHVYYAYSGKDYDYFVFGRENKVHTSKYPTSCSIL
;
A
#
# COMPACT_ATOMS: atom_id res chain seq x y z
N MET A 1 -13.72 -56.33 -33.42
CA MET A 1 -13.71 -57.81 -33.48
C MET A 1 -13.74 -58.25 -32.04
N ASP A 2 -14.85 -58.50 -31.36
CA ASP A 2 -16.22 -58.91 -31.70
C ASP A 2 -17.19 -58.25 -30.69
N SER A 3 -18.50 -58.14 -30.88
CA SER A 3 -19.38 -58.11 -32.03
C SER A 3 -20.65 -57.43 -31.49
N THR A 4 -21.01 -56.32 -32.09
CA THR A 4 -22.30 -55.64 -32.02
C THR A 4 -23.43 -56.49 -32.63
N HIS A 5 -24.68 -56.03 -32.43
CA HIS A 5 -25.88 -56.23 -33.28
C HIS A 5 -26.80 -57.44 -32.91
N LEU A 6 -28.13 -57.34 -32.72
CA LEU A 6 -29.21 -56.55 -33.36
C LEU A 6 -30.60 -56.66 -32.65
N LEU A 7 -31.43 -55.61 -32.86
CA LEU A 7 -32.91 -55.57 -33.11
C LEU A 7 -33.90 -55.90 -31.97
N SER A 8 -34.75 -54.93 -31.55
CA SER A 8 -36.15 -54.60 -32.00
C SER A 8 -37.19 -55.58 -31.40
N ASP A 9 -38.38 -55.24 -30.87
CA ASP A 9 -39.42 -54.22 -31.12
C ASP A 9 -40.17 -53.90 -29.79
N GLN A 10 -40.50 -52.64 -29.48
CA GLN A 10 -41.85 -52.03 -29.48
C GLN A 10 -43.04 -52.86 -28.96
N ASP A 11 -43.65 -52.38 -27.86
CA ASP A 11 -45.11 -52.20 -27.75
C ASP A 11 -45.42 -51.00 -26.83
N GLU A 12 -46.20 -50.06 -27.39
CA GLU A 12 -46.69 -48.82 -26.79
C GLU A 12 -47.95 -49.05 -25.93
N VAL A 13 -48.25 -48.15 -24.98
CA VAL A 13 -49.57 -47.49 -24.89
C VAL A 13 -49.42 -46.10 -24.24
N HIS A 14 -49.69 -45.04 -25.03
CA HIS A 14 -50.04 -43.67 -24.60
C HIS A 14 -51.54 -43.58 -24.26
N THR A 15 -52.06 -42.70 -23.40
CA THR A 15 -52.28 -41.24 -23.57
C THR A 15 -53.08 -40.78 -22.33
N GLY A 16 -52.71 -39.77 -21.52
CA GLY A 16 -52.79 -38.30 -21.71
C GLY A 16 -53.86 -37.70 -20.75
N PRO A 17 -54.02 -36.37 -20.55
CA PRO A 17 -53.08 -35.24 -20.50
C PRO A 17 -53.32 -34.28 -19.28
N SER A 18 -52.51 -33.20 -19.18
CA SER A 18 -52.82 -31.83 -18.67
C SER A 18 -52.21 -31.26 -17.35
N CYS A 19 -51.45 -30.16 -17.58
CA CYS A 19 -51.18 -28.94 -16.80
C CYS A 19 -50.22 -28.89 -15.57
N PRO A 20 -49.41 -27.80 -15.43
CA PRO A 20 -48.27 -27.72 -14.51
C PRO A 20 -48.60 -26.97 -13.20
N ALA A 21 -48.08 -27.47 -12.08
CA ALA A 21 -48.16 -26.81 -10.78
C ALA A 21 -47.13 -25.67 -10.69
N GLY A 22 -47.61 -24.44 -10.56
CA GLY A 22 -46.78 -23.27 -10.26
C GLY A 22 -46.31 -23.28 -8.81
N SER A 23 -45.01 -23.05 -8.59
CA SER A 23 -44.44 -22.78 -7.28
C SER A 23 -44.51 -21.28 -6.99
N TYR A 24 -45.18 -20.95 -5.89
CA TYR A 24 -45.29 -19.60 -5.33
C TYR A 24 -43.92 -19.13 -4.82
N ALA A 25 -43.44 -17.99 -5.32
CA ALA A 25 -42.32 -17.25 -4.76
C ALA A 25 -42.80 -16.32 -3.63
N ASP A 26 -42.00 -16.28 -2.56
CA ASP A 26 -42.17 -15.49 -1.33
C ASP A 26 -42.25 -13.96 -1.61
N PRO A 27 -43.22 -13.20 -1.07
CA PRO A 27 -43.35 -11.76 -1.33
C PRO A 27 -42.38 -10.85 -0.56
N ASN A 28 -41.48 -11.38 0.28
CA ASN A 28 -40.62 -10.58 1.15
C ASN A 28 -39.13 -10.54 0.77
N THR A 29 -38.76 -10.97 -0.44
CA THR A 29 -37.40 -10.73 -0.96
C THR A 29 -37.29 -9.25 -1.35
N VAL A 30 -36.45 -8.50 -0.62
CA VAL A 30 -35.98 -7.18 -1.06
C VAL A 30 -35.35 -7.40 -2.44
N ALA A 31 -35.98 -6.82 -3.47
CA ALA A 31 -35.46 -6.91 -4.82
C ALA A 31 -34.07 -6.28 -4.83
N ASN A 32 -33.09 -7.12 -5.15
CA ASN A 32 -31.76 -6.77 -5.59
C ASN A 32 -31.81 -5.50 -6.46
N ASP A 33 -30.99 -4.51 -6.15
CA ASP A 33 -30.85 -3.30 -6.98
C ASP A 33 -30.64 -3.73 -8.43
N GLY A 34 -31.64 -3.46 -9.27
CA GLY A 34 -31.65 -3.87 -10.67
C GLY A 34 -30.45 -3.26 -11.38
N ALA A 35 -29.74 -4.08 -12.15
CA ALA A 35 -28.57 -3.67 -12.93
C ALA A 35 -28.80 -2.32 -13.64
N THR A 36 -27.92 -1.34 -13.37
CA THR A 36 -27.94 -0.01 -14.00
C THR A 36 -27.53 -0.04 -15.48
N ALA A 37 -26.96 -1.17 -15.93
CA ALA A 37 -26.53 -1.35 -17.31
C ALA A 37 -27.76 -1.49 -18.24
N PRO A 38 -27.79 -0.76 -19.38
CA PRO A 38 -28.86 -0.92 -20.35
C PRO A 38 -28.83 -2.33 -20.98
N PRO A 39 -29.99 -2.93 -21.30
CA PRO A 39 -30.05 -4.23 -21.97
C PRO A 39 -29.25 -4.23 -23.27
N ALA A 40 -28.38 -5.22 -23.45
CA ALA A 40 -27.45 -5.31 -24.59
C ALA A 40 -28.19 -5.26 -25.96
N ASP A 41 -29.36 -5.90 -26.04
CA ASP A 41 -30.17 -5.97 -27.27
C ASP A 41 -30.74 -4.62 -27.73
N LEU A 42 -30.75 -3.60 -26.85
CA LEU A 42 -31.25 -2.26 -27.16
C LEU A 42 -30.14 -1.29 -27.57
N MET A 43 -28.89 -1.72 -27.49
CA MET A 43 -27.70 -0.91 -27.77
C MET A 43 -27.23 -1.09 -29.22
N PRO A 44 -26.68 -0.04 -29.86
CA PRO A 44 -26.13 -0.15 -31.21
C PRO A 44 -24.82 -0.96 -31.20
N VAL A 45 -24.56 -1.70 -32.29
CA VAL A 45 -23.25 -2.33 -32.51
C VAL A 45 -22.23 -1.23 -32.86
N VAL A 46 -21.15 -1.14 -32.08
CA VAL A 46 -20.07 -0.17 -32.30
C VAL A 46 -18.85 -0.93 -32.86
N PRO A 47 -18.31 -0.54 -34.04
CA PRO A 47 -17.12 -1.17 -34.61
C PRO A 47 -15.92 -1.13 -33.65
N GLY A 48 -15.22 -2.26 -33.49
CA GLY A 48 -14.11 -2.44 -32.54
C GLY A 48 -14.55 -2.79 -31.10
N TYR A 49 -15.86 -2.89 -30.85
CA TYR A 49 -16.47 -3.25 -29.57
C TYR A 49 -17.59 -4.28 -29.77
N GLU A 50 -17.40 -5.23 -30.69
CA GLU A 50 -18.41 -6.23 -31.06
C GLU A 50 -18.60 -7.31 -29.98
N SER A 51 -17.60 -7.51 -29.12
CA SER A 51 -17.57 -8.53 -28.06
C SER A 51 -17.56 -7.89 -26.66
N LEU A 52 -18.60 -7.09 -26.36
CA LEU A 52 -18.81 -6.47 -25.05
C LEU A 52 -19.13 -7.51 -23.98
N GLY A 53 -18.44 -7.46 -22.84
CA GLY A 53 -18.61 -8.40 -21.73
C GLY A 53 -17.43 -8.39 -20.75
N PRO A 54 -17.46 -9.21 -19.69
CA PRO A 54 -16.38 -9.28 -18.68
C PRO A 54 -15.06 -9.88 -19.20
N ASN A 55 -14.99 -10.19 -20.50
CA ASN A 55 -13.82 -10.80 -21.11
C ASN A 55 -12.72 -9.76 -21.33
N VAL A 56 -11.49 -10.14 -21.01
CA VAL A 56 -10.31 -9.29 -21.18
C VAL A 56 -9.99 -9.13 -22.67
N ILE A 57 -9.77 -7.89 -23.10
CA ILE A 57 -9.50 -7.54 -24.49
C ILE A 57 -7.99 -7.73 -24.75
N PRO A 58 -7.57 -8.64 -25.65
CA PRO A 58 -6.15 -8.85 -25.92
C PRO A 58 -5.51 -7.61 -26.58
N PRO A 59 -4.27 -7.23 -26.21
CA PRO A 59 -3.52 -6.16 -26.87
C PRO A 59 -3.27 -6.46 -28.36
N SER A 60 -3.36 -5.44 -29.23
CA SER A 60 -3.21 -5.60 -30.69
C SER A 60 -1.75 -5.71 -31.16
N ASP A 61 -0.77 -5.29 -30.35
CA ASP A 61 0.67 -5.39 -30.67
C ASP A 61 1.28 -6.65 -30.05
N PHE A 62 1.26 -7.75 -30.81
CA PHE A 62 2.16 -8.88 -30.58
C PHE A 62 3.53 -8.57 -31.19
N GLY A 63 4.30 -7.76 -30.48
CA GLY A 63 5.74 -7.62 -30.70
C GLY A 63 6.48 -8.40 -29.63
N SER A 64 6.67 -9.70 -29.85
CA SER A 64 7.66 -10.49 -29.11
C SER A 64 9.06 -9.99 -29.45
N VAL A 65 9.47 -8.85 -28.89
CA VAL A 65 10.90 -8.55 -28.78
C VAL A 65 11.39 -9.42 -27.63
N GLN A 66 11.77 -10.66 -27.95
CA GLN A 66 12.70 -11.38 -27.09
C GLN A 66 13.91 -10.46 -26.90
N PRO A 67 14.28 -10.10 -25.66
CA PRO A 67 15.53 -9.41 -25.43
C PRO A 67 16.65 -10.24 -26.06
N GLN A 68 17.44 -9.65 -26.96
CA GLN A 68 18.72 -10.25 -27.33
C GLN A 68 19.54 -10.35 -26.06
N ALA A 69 20.12 -11.53 -25.81
CA ALA A 69 20.99 -11.74 -24.67
C ALA A 69 22.10 -10.68 -24.67
N PRO A 70 22.39 -9.99 -23.55
CA PRO A 70 23.54 -9.12 -23.47
C PRO A 70 24.79 -9.92 -23.84
N SER A 71 25.63 -9.36 -24.72
CA SER A 71 26.81 -10.02 -25.32
C SER A 71 27.87 -10.47 -24.30
N SER A 72 27.76 -10.01 -23.06
CA SER A 72 28.47 -10.53 -21.91
C SER A 72 27.66 -10.19 -20.65
N ALA A 73 27.24 -11.22 -19.90
CA ALA A 73 26.76 -11.00 -18.54
C ALA A 73 27.95 -10.46 -17.72
N PRO A 74 27.78 -9.38 -16.93
CA PRO A 74 28.84 -8.96 -16.02
C PRO A 74 29.13 -10.12 -15.06
N GLU A 75 30.39 -10.59 -15.01
CA GLU A 75 30.85 -11.50 -13.96
C GLU A 75 30.70 -10.78 -12.61
N ARG A 76 29.56 -10.98 -11.95
CA ARG A 76 29.27 -10.37 -10.66
C ARG A 76 29.69 -11.32 -9.54
N ARG A 77 30.59 -10.85 -8.69
CA ARG A 77 31.04 -11.58 -7.50
C ARG A 77 30.01 -11.39 -6.38
N PHE A 78 29.48 -12.48 -5.84
CA PHE A 78 28.53 -12.45 -4.73
C PHE A 78 29.26 -12.68 -3.40
N ASP A 79 29.33 -11.67 -2.55
CA ASP A 79 29.82 -11.80 -1.18
C ASP A 79 28.68 -12.21 -0.27
N ILE A 80 28.62 -13.50 0.11
CA ILE A 80 27.55 -14.04 0.95
C ILE A 80 27.97 -13.89 2.42
N PRO A 81 27.30 -13.05 3.24
CA PRO A 81 27.68 -12.86 4.63
C PRO A 81 27.31 -14.09 5.48
N ALA A 82 28.21 -14.45 6.39
CA ALA A 82 27.93 -15.43 7.45
C ALA A 82 27.70 -14.68 8.77
N ILE A 83 26.74 -15.15 9.58
CA ILE A 83 26.56 -14.64 10.93
C ILE A 83 27.78 -14.98 11.79
N SER A 84 28.19 -14.05 12.65
CA SER A 84 29.27 -14.32 13.60
C SER A 84 28.76 -15.09 14.82
N GLU A 85 29.65 -15.78 15.52
CA GLU A 85 29.34 -16.51 16.76
C GLU A 85 28.76 -15.57 17.83
N GLU A 86 29.23 -14.33 17.90
CA GLU A 86 28.74 -13.34 18.85
C GLU A 86 27.28 -12.96 18.56
N LEU A 87 26.94 -12.77 17.28
CA LEU A 87 25.57 -12.44 16.87
C LEU A 87 24.61 -13.61 17.12
N ALA A 88 25.06 -14.85 16.87
CA ALA A 88 24.30 -16.06 17.18
C ALA A 88 24.06 -16.20 18.70
N GLN A 89 25.07 -15.92 19.52
CA GLN A 89 24.97 -15.97 20.99
C GLN A 89 24.06 -14.87 21.55
N GLU A 90 24.15 -13.65 21.01
CA GLU A 90 23.28 -12.54 21.40
C GLU A 90 21.81 -12.84 21.09
N ALA A 91 21.53 -13.33 19.88
CA ALA A 91 20.19 -13.70 19.45
C ALA A 91 19.59 -14.81 20.33
N PHE A 92 20.38 -15.85 20.64
CA PHE A 92 19.95 -16.93 21.52
C PHE A 92 19.71 -16.45 22.96
N THR A 93 20.58 -15.59 23.49
CA THR A 93 20.43 -15.01 24.83
C THR A 93 19.16 -14.16 24.93
N LYS A 94 18.87 -13.35 23.90
CA LYS A 94 17.67 -12.53 23.83
C LYS A 94 16.40 -13.38 23.82
N TYR A 95 16.39 -14.46 23.06
CA TYR A 95 15.28 -15.41 23.02
C TYR A 95 15.04 -16.07 24.39
N VAL A 96 16.10 -16.61 25.01
CA VAL A 96 16.02 -17.28 26.32
C VAL A 96 15.53 -16.33 27.41
N THR A 97 15.95 -15.05 27.37
CA THR A 97 15.50 -14.01 28.30
C THR A 97 14.03 -13.62 28.09
N SER A 98 13.48 -13.82 26.89
CA SER A 98 12.06 -13.54 26.60
C SER A 98 11.11 -14.59 27.18
N LYS A 99 11.59 -15.77 27.59
CA LYS A 99 10.79 -16.87 28.14
C LYS A 99 10.88 -16.87 29.67
N CYS A 100 9.72 -16.81 30.33
CA CYS A 100 9.64 -16.64 31.79
C CYS A 100 10.23 -17.80 32.63
N CYS A 101 10.38 -18.98 32.03
CA CYS A 101 10.85 -20.19 32.71
C CYS A 101 12.28 -20.62 32.32
N TYR A 102 12.97 -19.86 31.48
CA TYR A 102 14.32 -20.25 31.02
C TYR A 102 15.41 -19.48 31.79
N SER A 103 16.49 -20.17 32.12
CA SER A 103 17.69 -19.53 32.69
C SER A 103 18.57 -18.99 31.57
N SER A 104 19.04 -17.74 31.69
CA SER A 104 19.99 -17.15 30.73
C SER A 104 21.41 -17.70 30.86
N LYS A 105 21.71 -18.47 31.92
CA LYS A 105 23.07 -18.92 32.25
C LYS A 105 23.67 -19.85 31.18
N PRO A 106 22.95 -20.90 30.69
CA PRO A 106 23.47 -21.76 29.63
C PRO A 106 23.75 -21.01 28.32
N ALA A 107 22.94 -20.00 27.96
CA ALA A 107 23.15 -19.22 26.73
C ALA A 107 24.39 -18.31 26.78
N LYS A 108 24.80 -17.86 27.98
CA LYS A 108 25.99 -17.02 28.18
C LYS A 108 27.29 -17.82 28.28
N GLU A 109 27.21 -19.04 28.77
CA GLU A 109 28.37 -19.92 29.02
C GLU A 109 28.54 -21.01 27.94
N MET A 110 27.70 -21.02 26.89
CA MET A 110 27.80 -22.00 25.81
C MET A 110 29.08 -21.84 24.99
N VAL A 111 29.58 -22.97 24.47
CA VAL A 111 30.71 -23.04 23.54
C VAL A 111 30.18 -23.65 22.25
N PHE A 112 30.41 -22.99 21.11
CA PHE A 112 30.05 -23.51 19.79
C PHE A 112 30.97 -24.68 19.43
N THR A 113 30.39 -25.83 19.10
CA THR A 113 31.14 -27.01 18.62
C THR A 113 31.28 -27.01 17.10
N ASP A 114 30.27 -26.51 16.40
CA ASP A 114 30.22 -26.33 14.95
C ASP A 114 29.14 -25.29 14.64
N LEU A 115 29.44 -24.32 13.78
CA LEU A 115 28.50 -23.27 13.36
C LEU A 115 28.35 -23.32 11.83
N GLN A 116 27.28 -23.95 11.37
CA GLN A 116 27.00 -24.10 9.94
C GLN A 116 26.06 -22.99 9.45
N SER A 117 26.54 -22.17 8.51
CA SER A 117 25.72 -21.16 7.84
C SER A 117 24.85 -21.80 6.75
N LEU A 118 23.57 -21.99 7.05
CA LEU A 118 22.57 -22.46 6.08
C LEU A 118 21.90 -21.27 5.40
N ASN A 119 22.59 -20.65 4.44
CA ASN A 119 22.02 -19.53 3.70
C ASN A 119 20.85 -20.02 2.83
N THR A 120 19.65 -19.60 3.21
CA THR A 120 18.40 -19.79 2.46
C THR A 120 18.16 -18.55 1.59
N TYR A 121 17.69 -18.77 0.37
CA TYR A 121 17.52 -17.71 -0.63
C TYR A 121 16.05 -17.54 -1.01
N ARG A 122 15.57 -16.30 -1.02
CA ARG A 122 14.25 -15.94 -1.55
C ARG A 122 14.39 -15.21 -2.89
N TYR A 123 13.80 -15.75 -3.94
CA TYR A 123 13.64 -15.10 -5.24
C TYR A 123 12.25 -14.48 -5.31
N ARG A 124 12.17 -13.18 -5.62
CA ARG A 124 10.90 -12.47 -5.84
C ARG A 124 10.91 -11.83 -7.22
N LEU A 125 9.86 -12.09 -7.99
CA LEU A 125 9.57 -11.44 -9.27
C LEU A 125 8.23 -10.73 -9.16
N GLU A 126 8.22 -9.43 -9.37
CA GLU A 126 7.00 -8.63 -9.49
C GLU A 126 6.77 -8.30 -10.97
N THR A 127 5.58 -8.59 -11.48
CA THR A 127 5.19 -8.33 -12.86
C THR A 127 3.96 -7.45 -12.87
N PHE A 128 4.16 -6.19 -13.25
CA PHE A 128 3.10 -5.20 -13.31
C PHE A 128 2.40 -5.29 -14.66
N THR A 129 1.12 -5.66 -14.65
CA THR A 129 0.31 -5.88 -15.84
C THR A 129 -0.83 -4.89 -15.93
N GLU A 130 -1.22 -4.56 -17.16
CA GLU A 130 -2.42 -3.81 -17.51
C GLU A 130 -3.37 -4.71 -18.30
N SER A 131 -4.64 -4.77 -17.90
CA SER A 131 -5.71 -5.42 -18.64
C SER A 131 -6.87 -4.45 -18.88
N ARG A 132 -7.61 -4.67 -19.97
CA ARG A 132 -8.72 -3.80 -20.38
C ARG A 132 -9.99 -4.63 -20.64
N THR A 133 -11.13 -4.18 -20.14
CA THR A 133 -12.46 -4.75 -20.39
C THR A 133 -13.45 -3.64 -20.76
N THR A 134 -14.52 -3.99 -21.46
CA THR A 134 -15.52 -3.02 -21.93
C THR A 134 -16.94 -3.45 -21.59
N GLU A 135 -17.74 -2.50 -21.12
CA GLU A 135 -19.14 -2.71 -20.79
C GLU A 135 -19.99 -1.49 -21.14
N TRP A 136 -21.30 -1.69 -21.30
CA TRP A 136 -22.24 -0.57 -21.41
C TRP A 136 -22.51 0.03 -20.04
N ASP A 137 -22.48 1.36 -19.96
CA ASP A 137 -22.91 2.13 -18.79
C ASP A 137 -23.92 3.20 -19.21
N SER A 138 -24.73 3.68 -18.25
CA SER A 138 -25.74 4.68 -18.54
C SER A 138 -25.98 5.66 -17.39
N GLU A 139 -26.31 6.92 -17.75
CA GLU A 139 -26.63 7.98 -16.79
C GLU A 139 -27.90 8.76 -17.19
N PRO A 140 -28.60 9.42 -16.25
CA PRO A 140 -29.75 10.26 -16.57
C PRO A 140 -29.41 11.35 -17.59
N TYR A 141 -30.20 11.47 -18.65
CA TYR A 141 -30.00 12.50 -19.67
C TYR A 141 -30.68 13.81 -19.26
N ASN A 142 -29.88 14.83 -18.97
CA ASN A 142 -30.28 16.19 -18.59
C ASN A 142 -29.90 17.23 -19.67
N GLY A 143 -29.66 16.81 -20.92
CA GLY A 143 -29.20 17.69 -21.99
C GLY A 143 -27.67 17.74 -22.14
N GLN A 144 -26.94 16.74 -21.63
CA GLN A 144 -25.50 16.61 -21.89
C GLN A 144 -25.22 16.59 -23.41
N VAL A 145 -24.04 17.05 -23.80
CA VAL A 145 -23.56 16.93 -25.19
C VAL A 145 -23.38 15.44 -25.51
N VAL A 146 -23.97 15.01 -26.63
CA VAL A 146 -23.92 13.61 -27.07
C VAL A 146 -22.71 13.43 -27.97
N ASP A 147 -21.65 12.86 -27.42
CA ASP A 147 -20.44 12.49 -28.17
C ASP A 147 -20.66 11.17 -28.92
N GLY A 148 -21.36 11.24 -30.05
CA GLY A 148 -21.66 10.10 -30.93
C GLY A 148 -21.21 10.30 -32.39
N PHE A 149 -20.46 11.36 -32.68
CA PHE A 149 -20.01 11.70 -34.04
C PHE A 149 -18.52 11.36 -34.19
N GLY A 150 -18.21 10.30 -34.93
CA GLY A 150 -16.84 9.87 -35.18
C GLY A 150 -16.70 8.34 -35.17
N ALA A 151 -15.53 7.84 -35.58
CA ALA A 151 -15.19 6.44 -35.39
C ALA A 151 -14.63 6.25 -33.97
N ALA A 152 -15.18 5.31 -33.20
CA ALA A 152 -14.67 5.00 -31.87
C ALA A 152 -13.24 4.43 -31.97
N PRO A 153 -12.27 4.92 -31.17
CA PRO A 153 -10.92 4.37 -31.17
C PRO A 153 -10.91 2.96 -30.56
N GLY A 154 -9.98 2.13 -31.00
CA GLY A 154 -9.79 0.79 -30.43
C GLY A 154 -9.48 0.83 -28.91
N PRO A 155 -9.86 -0.20 -28.14
CA PRO A 155 -9.71 -0.20 -26.67
C PRO A 155 -8.30 0.11 -26.17
N TRP A 156 -7.26 -0.35 -26.87
CA TRP A 156 -5.85 -0.15 -26.53
C TRP A 156 -5.25 1.17 -27.05
N SER A 157 -5.90 1.83 -28.01
CA SER A 157 -5.48 3.13 -28.56
C SER A 157 -5.89 4.32 -27.68
N ILE A 158 -6.72 4.08 -26.66
CA ILE A 158 -7.14 5.11 -25.70
C ILE A 158 -6.00 5.34 -24.70
N PRO A 159 -5.39 6.55 -24.64
CA PRO A 159 -4.31 6.83 -23.71
C PRO A 159 -4.87 6.98 -22.29
N VAL A 160 -4.36 6.17 -21.37
CA VAL A 160 -4.71 6.25 -19.94
C VAL A 160 -3.40 6.34 -19.15
N PRO A 161 -3.24 7.34 -18.27
CA PRO A 161 -2.02 7.46 -17.45
C PRO A 161 -1.81 6.22 -16.59
N VAL A 162 -0.60 5.66 -16.65
CA VAL A 162 -0.20 4.52 -15.82
C VAL A 162 -0.06 4.99 -14.36
N PRO A 163 -0.67 4.30 -13.38
CA PRO A 163 -0.55 4.63 -11.95
C PRO A 163 0.83 4.27 -11.40
N SER A 164 1.05 4.44 -10.10
CA SER A 164 2.30 4.02 -9.45
C SER A 164 2.60 2.55 -9.73
N LEU A 165 3.80 2.26 -10.26
CA LEU A 165 4.22 0.90 -10.58
C LEU A 165 4.12 -0.03 -9.36
N PHE A 166 3.78 -1.30 -9.60
CA PHE A 166 3.66 -2.36 -8.59
C PHE A 166 2.58 -2.14 -7.52
N LYS A 167 1.54 -1.34 -7.85
CA LYS A 167 0.33 -1.19 -7.03
C LYS A 167 -0.93 -1.50 -7.82
N ASP A 168 -1.80 -2.30 -7.24
CA ASP A 168 -3.09 -2.62 -7.83
C ASP A 168 -3.95 -1.36 -7.94
N CYS A 169 -4.58 -1.17 -9.10
CA CYS A 169 -5.40 -0.01 -9.38
C CYS A 169 -6.44 -0.34 -10.45
N GLU A 170 -7.63 0.25 -10.36
CA GLU A 170 -8.66 0.17 -11.39
C GLU A 170 -9.12 1.57 -11.78
N LYS A 171 -9.27 1.82 -13.08
CA LYS A 171 -9.79 3.07 -13.61
C LYS A 171 -10.80 2.80 -14.69
N ALA A 172 -11.91 3.55 -14.68
CA ALA A 172 -12.90 3.50 -15.73
C ALA A 172 -12.93 4.82 -16.50
N VAL A 173 -12.95 4.74 -17.83
CA VAL A 173 -13.08 5.90 -18.73
C VAL A 173 -14.20 5.67 -19.75
N ARG A 174 -14.83 6.75 -20.18
CA ARG A 174 -15.81 6.72 -21.28
C ARG A 174 -15.07 6.58 -22.61
N VAL A 175 -15.49 5.67 -23.46
CA VAL A 175 -14.94 5.52 -24.83
C VAL A 175 -15.44 6.69 -25.69
N PRO A 176 -14.54 7.47 -26.31
CA PRO A 176 -14.94 8.58 -27.19
C PRO A 176 -15.85 8.13 -28.33
N HIS A 177 -16.79 8.99 -28.74
CA HIS A 177 -17.71 8.79 -29.85
C HIS A 177 -18.71 7.62 -29.70
N THR A 178 -18.88 7.08 -28.49
CA THR A 178 -19.83 5.97 -28.22
C THR A 178 -21.10 6.40 -27.49
N SER A 179 -21.23 7.70 -27.19
CA SER A 179 -22.37 8.20 -26.42
C SER A 179 -23.62 8.28 -27.28
N THR A 180 -24.72 7.71 -26.81
CA THR A 180 -26.02 7.74 -27.50
C THR A 180 -27.14 7.97 -26.50
N VAL A 181 -28.16 8.74 -26.90
CA VAL A 181 -29.35 8.94 -26.07
C VAL A 181 -30.36 7.85 -26.37
N LYS A 182 -30.75 7.12 -25.34
CA LYS A 182 -31.73 6.04 -25.42
C LYS A 182 -32.87 6.28 -24.45
N GLY A 183 -33.99 5.65 -24.76
CA GLY A 183 -35.12 5.59 -23.87
C GLY A 183 -34.77 4.90 -22.55
N CYS A 184 -35.29 5.39 -21.42
CA CYS A 184 -35.09 4.70 -20.15
C CYS A 184 -35.87 3.38 -20.11
N HIS A 185 -35.13 2.27 -20.17
CA HIS A 185 -35.69 0.92 -20.16
C HIS A 185 -36.49 0.63 -18.87
N SER A 186 -36.06 1.16 -17.72
CA SER A 186 -36.71 0.88 -16.42
C SER A 186 -38.08 1.56 -16.24
N CYS A 187 -38.40 2.59 -17.04
CA CYS A 187 -39.70 3.27 -17.00
C CYS A 187 -40.38 3.39 -18.37
N LEU A 188 -39.86 2.69 -19.39
CA LEU A 188 -40.37 2.74 -20.77
C LEU A 188 -40.60 4.18 -21.27
N ASN A 189 -39.63 5.06 -20.99
CA ASN A 189 -39.64 6.48 -21.37
C ASN A 189 -40.60 7.40 -20.60
N LEU A 190 -41.32 6.89 -19.61
CA LEU A 190 -42.34 7.66 -18.90
C LEU A 190 -41.78 8.57 -17.80
N GLY A 191 -40.53 8.38 -17.38
CA GLY A 191 -39.91 9.11 -16.26
C GLY A 191 -40.46 8.71 -14.88
N ARG A 192 -41.53 7.91 -14.83
CA ARG A 192 -42.17 7.42 -13.61
C ARG A 192 -42.42 5.94 -13.71
N SER A 193 -42.32 5.24 -12.59
CA SER A 193 -42.65 3.83 -12.48
C SER A 193 -43.90 3.64 -11.61
N ALA A 194 -44.62 2.57 -11.91
CA ALA A 194 -45.79 2.15 -11.15
C ALA A 194 -45.43 1.97 -9.67
N CYS A 195 -46.20 2.57 -8.76
CA CYS A 195 -45.95 2.35 -7.34
C CYS A 195 -46.36 0.93 -6.97
N ARG A 196 -45.37 0.06 -6.73
CA ARG A 196 -45.60 -1.36 -6.42
C ARG A 196 -46.44 -1.57 -5.16
N ARG A 197 -46.34 -0.67 -4.16
CA ARG A 197 -47.10 -0.79 -2.90
C ARG A 197 -48.60 -0.56 -3.06
N CYS A 198 -49.03 0.27 -4.01
CA CYS A 198 -50.45 0.53 -4.26
C CYS A 198 -50.94 0.03 -5.62
N VAL A 199 -50.07 -0.59 -6.43
CA VAL A 199 -50.37 -1.10 -7.77
C VAL A 199 -51.10 -0.04 -8.61
N ASN A 200 -50.50 1.14 -8.75
CA ASN A 200 -51.06 2.30 -9.47
C ASN A 200 -52.31 2.96 -8.90
N SER A 201 -52.92 2.44 -7.84
CA SER A 201 -54.17 3.00 -7.31
C SER A 201 -54.00 4.29 -6.48
N GLY A 202 -52.77 4.61 -6.07
CA GLY A 202 -52.50 5.72 -5.14
C GLY A 202 -53.00 5.50 -3.71
N ARG A 203 -53.64 4.36 -3.43
CA ARG A 203 -54.23 4.04 -2.13
C ARG A 203 -53.81 2.65 -1.66
N THR A 204 -53.61 2.49 -0.37
CA THR A 204 -53.27 1.20 0.25
C THR A 204 -54.34 0.81 1.24
N ARG A 205 -54.50 -0.50 1.47
CA ARG A 205 -55.45 -1.01 2.46
C ARG A 205 -55.15 -0.40 3.84
N CYS A 206 -56.17 0.11 4.50
CA CYS A 206 -56.04 0.58 5.87
C CYS A 206 -55.72 -0.61 6.77
N GLY A 207 -54.49 -0.68 7.30
CA GLY A 207 -54.07 -1.75 8.22
C GLY A 207 -54.99 -1.88 9.45
N PRO A 208 -55.30 -0.78 10.16
CA PRO A 208 -56.14 -0.83 11.36
C PRO A 208 -57.55 -1.44 11.20
N CYS A 209 -58.19 -1.30 10.03
CA CYS A 209 -59.50 -1.91 9.77
C CYS A 209 -59.44 -3.01 8.71
N ASN A 210 -58.24 -3.39 8.28
CA ASN A 210 -58.02 -4.38 7.24
C ASN A 210 -58.93 -4.16 6.02
N GLY A 211 -59.06 -2.92 5.55
CA GLY A 211 -59.87 -2.64 4.36
C GLY A 211 -61.38 -2.56 4.59
N MET A 212 -61.89 -2.91 5.78
CA MET A 212 -63.33 -2.99 6.02
C MET A 212 -63.98 -1.62 6.25
N GLY A 213 -63.22 -0.60 6.64
CA GLY A 213 -63.74 0.75 6.93
C GLY A 213 -64.35 0.91 8.33
N TRP A 214 -64.49 -0.17 9.11
CA TRP A 214 -65.13 -0.16 10.43
C TRP A 214 -64.26 -0.87 11.48
N THR A 215 -64.47 -0.56 12.76
CA THR A 215 -63.82 -1.26 13.89
C THR A 215 -64.47 -2.64 14.11
N GLN A 216 -63.72 -3.64 14.59
CA GLN A 216 -64.25 -4.98 14.92
C GLN A 216 -65.06 -5.04 16.24
N SER A 217 -65.41 -3.88 16.82
CA SER A 217 -66.25 -3.79 18.02
C SER A 217 -67.73 -4.01 17.68
N SER A 218 -68.49 -4.50 18.66
CA SER A 218 -69.96 -4.70 18.59
C SER A 218 -70.75 -3.45 18.18
N GLN A 219 -70.20 -2.26 18.44
CA GLN A 219 -70.64 -1.00 17.85
C GLN A 219 -69.81 -0.74 16.59
N ARG A 220 -70.39 -0.91 15.40
CA ARG A 220 -69.76 -0.65 14.09
C ARG A 220 -69.41 0.83 13.92
N GLN A 221 -68.31 1.28 14.51
CA GLN A 221 -67.83 2.66 14.39
C GLN A 221 -66.93 2.81 13.16
N ARG A 222 -67.00 3.97 12.48
CA ARG A 222 -66.14 4.27 11.34
C ARG A 222 -64.69 4.24 11.80
N CYS A 223 -63.85 3.53 11.06
CA CYS A 223 -62.41 3.50 11.34
C CYS A 223 -61.85 4.92 11.22
N SER A 224 -61.28 5.45 12.30
CA SER A 224 -60.77 6.83 12.38
C SER A 224 -59.67 7.13 11.35
N MET A 225 -58.84 6.14 11.04
CA MET A 225 -57.69 6.28 10.13
C MET A 225 -58.07 6.35 8.64
N CYS A 226 -59.18 5.73 8.24
CA CYS A 226 -59.66 5.76 6.85
C CYS A 226 -61.05 6.40 6.69
N GLN A 227 -61.63 6.90 7.79
CA GLN A 227 -62.93 7.55 7.88
C GLN A 227 -64.09 6.75 7.24
N GLY A 228 -64.02 5.42 7.26
CA GLY A 228 -65.04 4.56 6.65
C GLY A 228 -64.72 4.05 5.24
N SER A 229 -63.67 4.55 4.58
CA SER A 229 -63.35 4.18 3.19
C SER A 229 -62.61 2.85 3.03
N GLY A 230 -62.04 2.30 4.11
CA GLY A 230 -61.21 1.09 4.08
C GLY A 230 -59.82 1.27 3.46
N MET A 231 -59.56 2.39 2.79
CA MET A 231 -58.31 2.66 2.08
C MET A 231 -57.68 3.95 2.61
N ILE A 232 -56.36 3.98 2.69
CA ILE A 232 -55.59 5.16 3.09
C ILE A 232 -54.70 5.61 1.94
N ARG A 233 -54.33 6.89 1.93
CA ARG A 233 -53.39 7.45 0.94
C ARG A 233 -52.08 6.66 1.02
N CYS A 234 -51.62 6.14 -0.12
CA CYS A 234 -50.37 5.40 -0.16
C CYS A 234 -49.23 6.37 0.19
N HIS A 235 -48.53 6.11 1.29
CA HIS A 235 -47.45 6.96 1.76
C HIS A 235 -46.25 6.94 0.80
N SER A 236 -45.96 5.80 0.17
CA SER A 236 -44.81 5.61 -0.72
C SER A 236 -44.85 6.41 -2.02
N CYS A 237 -46.03 6.69 -2.55
CA CYS A 237 -46.20 7.55 -3.73
C CYS A 237 -46.91 8.86 -3.40
N GLY A 238 -47.12 9.15 -2.11
CA GLY A 238 -47.90 10.31 -1.68
C GLY A 238 -49.28 10.38 -2.35
N GLY A 239 -49.93 9.26 -2.63
CA GLY A 239 -51.26 9.25 -3.26
C GLY A 239 -51.31 9.36 -4.79
N VAL A 240 -50.16 9.55 -5.46
CA VAL A 240 -50.09 9.76 -6.91
C VAL A 240 -50.26 8.45 -7.69
N GLY A 241 -50.00 7.30 -7.07
CA GLY A 241 -50.04 5.99 -7.73
C GLY A 241 -48.78 5.63 -8.53
N SER A 242 -47.91 6.61 -8.79
CA SER A 242 -46.61 6.42 -9.44
C SER A 242 -45.49 7.03 -8.60
N VAL A 243 -44.28 6.50 -8.73
CA VAL A 243 -43.05 7.04 -8.14
C VAL A 243 -42.11 7.50 -9.24
N THR A 244 -41.28 8.49 -8.97
CA THR A 244 -40.27 8.94 -9.94
C THR A 244 -39.31 7.78 -10.23
N CYS A 245 -39.01 7.56 -11.52
CA CYS A 245 -38.07 6.52 -11.91
C CYS A 245 -36.69 6.84 -11.33
N THR A 246 -36.11 5.89 -10.60
CA THR A 246 -34.78 6.04 -9.97
C THR A 246 -33.66 6.04 -11.00
N THR A 247 -33.77 5.23 -12.06
CA THR A 247 -32.77 5.09 -13.12
C THR A 247 -32.58 6.36 -13.94
N CYS A 248 -33.66 7.01 -14.39
CA CYS A 248 -33.59 8.25 -15.18
C CYS A 248 -33.90 9.52 -14.39
N LYS A 249 -34.15 9.39 -13.08
CA LYS A 249 -34.51 10.51 -12.18
C LYS A 249 -35.64 11.41 -12.68
N GLY A 250 -36.61 10.84 -13.41
CA GLY A 250 -37.75 11.60 -13.95
C GLY A 250 -37.64 12.02 -15.42
N GLN A 251 -36.48 11.87 -16.05
CA GLN A 251 -36.23 12.40 -17.41
C GLN A 251 -36.78 11.52 -18.54
N GLY A 252 -37.04 10.24 -18.27
CA GLY A 252 -37.47 9.27 -19.29
C GLY A 252 -36.40 8.89 -20.32
N LYS A 253 -35.22 9.52 -20.30
CA LYS A 253 -34.10 9.26 -21.20
C LYS A 253 -32.81 9.00 -20.43
N LEU A 254 -31.95 8.17 -21.01
CA LEU A 254 -30.62 7.85 -20.52
C LEU A 254 -29.58 8.18 -21.59
N LEU A 255 -28.42 8.68 -21.16
CA LEU A 255 -27.22 8.74 -21.98
C LEU A 255 -26.46 7.43 -21.77
N CYS A 256 -26.43 6.59 -22.80
CA CYS A 256 -25.71 5.32 -22.79
C CYS A 256 -24.35 5.50 -23.50
N PHE A 257 -23.31 4.90 -22.96
CA PHE A 257 -21.96 4.95 -23.53
C PHE A 257 -21.19 3.68 -23.22
N ILE A 258 -20.15 3.39 -24.00
CA ILE A 258 -19.23 2.29 -23.68
C ILE A 258 -18.23 2.78 -22.65
N LYS A 259 -18.06 2.00 -21.59
CA LYS A 259 -17.11 2.23 -20.51
C LYS A 259 -15.96 1.24 -20.66
N LEU A 260 -14.75 1.78 -20.78
CA LEU A 260 -13.51 1.02 -20.75
C LEU A 260 -13.02 0.96 -19.30
N LYS A 261 -12.95 -0.24 -18.74
CA LYS A 261 -12.31 -0.50 -17.45
C LYS A 261 -10.88 -0.96 -17.70
N ILE A 262 -9.94 -0.30 -17.05
CA ILE A 262 -8.51 -0.61 -17.09
C ILE A 262 -8.12 -1.06 -15.69
N THR A 263 -7.53 -2.24 -15.59
CA THR A 263 -7.08 -2.82 -14.32
C THR A 263 -5.58 -3.02 -14.39
N TRP A 264 -4.85 -2.37 -13.49
CA TRP A 264 -3.43 -2.65 -13.25
C TRP A 264 -3.28 -3.57 -12.06
N LYS A 265 -2.46 -4.62 -12.21
CA LYS A 265 -2.18 -5.58 -11.14
C LYS A 265 -0.69 -5.83 -10.98
N ASN A 266 -0.25 -5.90 -9.74
CA ASN A 266 1.07 -6.39 -9.39
C ASN A 266 1.01 -7.90 -9.13
N ASN A 267 1.56 -8.69 -10.06
CA ASN A 267 1.60 -10.14 -9.94
C ASN A 267 2.95 -10.52 -9.32
N VAL A 268 2.91 -11.01 -8.09
CA VAL A 268 4.11 -11.35 -7.32
C VAL A 268 4.32 -12.86 -7.33
N HIS A 269 5.48 -13.29 -7.80
CA HIS A 269 5.96 -14.66 -7.68
C HIS A 269 7.09 -14.71 -6.65
N VAL A 270 6.97 -15.62 -5.67
CA VAL A 270 7.97 -15.84 -4.64
C VAL A 270 8.38 -17.31 -4.67
N ALA A 271 9.69 -17.56 -4.82
CA ALA A 271 10.27 -18.88 -4.66
C ALA A 271 11.29 -18.86 -3.53
N VAL A 272 11.09 -19.73 -2.54
CA VAL A 272 12.03 -19.92 -1.43
C VAL A 272 12.85 -21.18 -1.72
N ILE A 273 14.16 -21.01 -1.88
CA ILE A 273 15.10 -22.09 -2.10
C ILE A 273 15.53 -22.63 -0.73
N ASP A 274 14.77 -23.58 -0.18
CA ASP A 274 15.15 -24.30 1.05
C ASP A 274 16.18 -25.40 0.74
N LYS A 275 17.26 -25.42 1.52
CA LYS A 275 18.31 -26.44 1.43
C LYS A 275 17.98 -27.72 2.22
N ARG A 276 16.69 -27.96 2.50
CA ARG A 276 16.18 -29.06 3.34
C ARG A 276 16.70 -28.96 4.76
N SER A 277 16.65 -27.75 5.32
CA SER A 277 17.11 -27.44 6.67
C SER A 277 16.21 -28.04 7.78
N GLY A 278 15.03 -28.57 7.42
CA GLY A 278 14.03 -29.04 8.38
C GLY A 278 13.21 -27.91 9.02
N PHE A 279 13.35 -26.68 8.52
CA PHE A 279 12.63 -25.50 8.99
C PHE A 279 11.28 -25.30 8.28
N PRO A 280 10.19 -24.93 8.98
CA PRO A 280 8.89 -24.66 8.34
C PRO A 280 8.95 -23.48 7.37
N VAL A 281 8.61 -23.72 6.10
CA VAL A 281 8.68 -22.71 5.01
C VAL A 281 7.75 -21.51 5.27
N GLU A 282 6.62 -21.71 5.94
CA GLU A 282 5.65 -20.66 6.29
C GLU A 282 6.23 -19.54 7.16
N LEU A 283 7.23 -19.86 7.99
CA LEU A 283 7.92 -18.87 8.82
C LEU A 283 8.97 -18.06 8.02
N LEU A 284 9.38 -18.54 6.85
CA LEU A 284 10.29 -17.83 5.93
C LEU A 284 9.61 -16.65 5.24
N GLU A 285 8.28 -16.65 5.17
CA GLU A 285 7.49 -15.55 4.58
C GLU A 285 7.44 -14.31 5.49
N GLN A 286 7.57 -14.49 6.81
CA GLN A 286 7.38 -13.43 7.81
C GLN A 286 8.65 -12.62 8.12
N ILE A 287 9.77 -12.97 7.48
CA ILE A 287 11.09 -12.42 7.77
C ILE A 287 11.63 -11.61 6.60
N THR A 288 12.34 -10.56 6.95
CA THR A 288 13.03 -9.64 6.05
C THR A 288 14.51 -10.03 6.00
N GLY A 289 15.12 -10.02 4.82
CA GLY A 289 16.55 -10.28 4.67
C GLY A 289 17.23 -9.19 3.84
N GLU A 290 18.48 -9.43 3.49
CA GLU A 290 19.33 -8.47 2.81
C GLU A 290 19.26 -8.61 1.29
N LYS A 291 18.80 -7.58 0.56
CA LYS A 291 18.73 -7.65 -0.90
C LYS A 291 20.12 -7.77 -1.53
N LEU A 292 20.40 -8.85 -2.27
CA LEU A 292 21.68 -9.03 -2.99
C LEU A 292 21.61 -8.67 -4.49
N LEU A 293 20.41 -8.59 -5.07
CA LEU A 293 20.20 -8.14 -6.45
C LEU A 293 18.86 -7.42 -6.58
N THR A 294 18.81 -6.36 -7.38
CA THR A 294 17.56 -5.74 -7.81
C THR A 294 17.74 -5.29 -9.25
N ASP A 295 16.97 -5.88 -10.16
CA ASP A 295 16.94 -5.47 -11.56
C ASP A 295 15.50 -5.12 -11.95
N MET A 296 15.32 -3.92 -12.49
CA MET A 296 14.02 -3.43 -12.93
C MET A 296 14.08 -3.12 -14.42
N ALA A 297 13.25 -3.79 -15.22
CA ALA A 297 13.20 -3.64 -16.67
C ALA A 297 11.78 -3.91 -17.20
N PRO A 298 11.39 -3.41 -18.40
CA PRO A 298 10.10 -3.75 -19.02
C PRO A 298 9.88 -5.26 -19.12
N MET A 299 10.97 -6.01 -19.33
CA MET A 299 11.07 -7.45 -19.21
C MET A 299 12.43 -7.78 -18.61
N VAL A 300 12.48 -8.51 -17.49
CA VAL A 300 13.74 -8.84 -16.82
C VAL A 300 14.35 -10.11 -17.41
N TYR A 301 15.67 -10.19 -17.46
CA TYR A 301 16.38 -11.39 -17.89
C TYR A 301 16.54 -12.37 -16.71
N PRO A 302 16.35 -13.69 -16.91
CA PRO A 302 16.61 -14.68 -15.88
C PRO A 302 18.01 -14.55 -15.32
N VAL A 303 18.17 -14.77 -14.02
CA VAL A 303 19.49 -14.63 -13.41
C VAL A 303 20.38 -15.81 -13.80
N VAL A 304 21.58 -15.49 -14.29
CA VAL A 304 22.61 -16.42 -14.71
C VAL A 304 23.84 -16.27 -13.81
N GLY A 305 24.50 -17.39 -13.47
CA GLY A 305 25.78 -17.38 -12.75
C GLY A 305 25.69 -17.18 -11.24
N PHE A 306 24.50 -17.29 -10.62
CA PHE A 306 24.41 -17.29 -9.15
C PHE A 306 25.07 -18.56 -8.57
N PRO A 307 25.79 -18.47 -7.43
CA PRO A 307 26.51 -19.62 -6.82
C PRO A 307 25.63 -20.84 -6.52
N ASP A 308 24.35 -20.61 -6.21
CA ASP A 308 23.34 -21.66 -6.06
C ASP A 308 22.50 -21.78 -7.35
N SER A 309 22.70 -22.86 -8.09
CA SER A 309 22.03 -23.10 -9.38
C SER A 309 20.52 -23.15 -9.27
N SER A 310 19.97 -23.51 -8.11
CA SER A 310 18.52 -23.57 -7.85
C SER A 310 17.86 -22.19 -8.01
N VAL A 311 18.59 -21.13 -7.68
CA VAL A 311 18.12 -19.75 -7.82
C VAL A 311 18.11 -19.29 -9.28
N ASN A 312 18.97 -19.86 -10.12
CA ASN A 312 18.96 -19.61 -11.56
C ASN A 312 17.74 -20.28 -12.19
N VAL A 313 17.48 -21.54 -11.83
CA VAL A 313 16.30 -22.30 -12.28
C VAL A 313 14.99 -21.64 -11.83
N ALA A 314 14.90 -21.21 -10.57
CA ALA A 314 13.72 -20.52 -10.05
C ALA A 314 13.45 -19.20 -10.79
N SER A 315 14.50 -18.44 -11.11
CA SER A 315 14.39 -17.21 -11.89
C SER A 315 13.95 -17.47 -13.33
N GLU A 316 14.51 -18.50 -13.98
CA GLU A 316 14.15 -18.88 -15.33
C GLU A 316 12.68 -19.34 -15.42
N SER A 317 12.24 -20.18 -14.50
CA SER A 317 10.84 -20.65 -14.48
C SER A 317 9.87 -19.50 -14.24
N ALA A 318 10.15 -18.64 -13.25
CA ALA A 318 9.29 -17.52 -12.90
C ALA A 318 9.12 -16.53 -14.07
N VAL A 319 10.21 -16.14 -14.73
CA VAL A 319 10.16 -15.23 -15.87
C VAL A 319 9.38 -15.86 -17.02
N ARG A 320 9.62 -17.14 -17.32
CA ARG A 320 8.94 -17.87 -18.39
C ARG A 320 7.44 -18.07 -18.11
N GLU A 321 7.07 -18.41 -16.88
CA GLU A 321 5.69 -18.63 -16.46
C GLU A 321 4.89 -17.34 -16.51
N HIS A 322 5.41 -16.24 -15.94
CA HIS A 322 4.75 -14.93 -16.03
C HIS A 322 4.63 -14.46 -17.48
N GLN A 323 5.64 -14.69 -18.31
CA GLN A 323 5.55 -14.38 -19.74
C GLN A 323 4.44 -15.20 -20.42
N ALA A 324 4.38 -16.52 -20.19
CA ALA A 324 3.36 -17.39 -20.78
C ALA A 324 1.94 -17.04 -20.29
N GLN A 325 1.81 -16.71 -19.00
CA GLN A 325 0.53 -16.41 -18.36
C GLN A 325 -0.04 -15.04 -18.77
N PHE A 326 0.80 -14.02 -18.87
CA PHE A 326 0.33 -12.64 -19.04
C PHE A 326 0.43 -12.11 -20.47
N SER A 327 1.31 -12.65 -21.31
CA SER A 327 1.52 -12.13 -22.68
C SER A 327 0.29 -12.19 -23.60
N THR A 328 -0.66 -13.09 -23.31
CA THR A 328 -1.84 -13.31 -24.15
C THR A 328 -3.07 -12.51 -23.71
N THR A 329 -3.12 -12.10 -22.44
CA THR A 329 -4.29 -11.47 -21.82
C THR A 329 -4.03 -10.08 -21.29
N CYS A 330 -2.78 -9.70 -21.05
CA CYS A 330 -2.41 -8.44 -20.44
C CYS A 330 -1.22 -7.80 -21.18
N ARG A 331 -1.07 -6.49 -21.03
CA ARG A 331 0.16 -5.79 -21.37
C ARG A 331 1.09 -5.77 -20.15
N ILE A 332 2.27 -6.37 -20.25
CA ILE A 332 3.30 -6.25 -19.22
C ILE A 332 3.94 -4.87 -19.35
N LEU A 333 3.90 -4.08 -18.28
CA LEU A 333 4.43 -2.71 -18.25
C LEU A 333 5.85 -2.68 -17.67
N GLN A 334 6.08 -3.39 -16.58
CA GLN A 334 7.36 -3.44 -15.90
C GLN A 334 7.48 -4.75 -15.11
N GLN A 335 8.69 -5.31 -15.09
CA GLN A 335 9.08 -6.35 -14.16
C GLN A 335 10.18 -5.84 -13.21
N ASP A 336 10.06 -6.17 -11.94
CA ASP A 336 11.09 -5.95 -10.93
C ASP A 336 11.46 -7.30 -10.33
N GLN A 337 12.72 -7.70 -10.48
CA GLN A 337 13.22 -8.90 -9.81
C GLN A 337 14.15 -8.48 -8.67
N CYS A 338 13.82 -8.96 -7.47
CA CYS A 338 14.61 -8.74 -6.26
C CYS A 338 15.11 -10.11 -5.78
N LYS A 339 16.43 -10.28 -5.67
CA LYS A 339 17.02 -11.47 -5.03
C LYS A 339 17.46 -11.24 -3.59
N THR A 340 17.22 -12.31 -2.84
CA THR A 340 18.03 -12.91 -1.76
C THR A 340 17.94 -12.33 -0.37
N ASP A 341 16.76 -12.36 0.23
CA ASP A 341 16.68 -12.27 1.70
C ASP A 341 17.45 -13.42 2.38
N LEU A 342 18.59 -13.11 3.00
CA LEU A 342 19.34 -14.06 3.84
C LEU A 342 18.60 -14.23 5.16
N ILE A 343 18.05 -15.43 5.37
CA ILE A 343 17.23 -15.75 6.52
C ILE A 343 18.10 -16.48 7.56
N SER A 344 18.28 -15.86 8.74
CA SER A 344 18.81 -16.52 9.94
C SER A 344 17.67 -16.70 10.95
N ILE A 345 17.47 -17.93 11.44
CA ILE A 345 16.26 -18.37 12.16
C ILE A 345 16.47 -18.46 13.68
N LEU A 346 15.49 -18.03 14.47
CA LEU A 346 15.22 -18.41 15.87
C LEU A 346 13.69 -18.35 16.15
N CYS A 347 13.11 -19.39 16.75
CA CYS A 347 11.66 -19.59 16.98
C CYS A 347 11.13 -19.12 18.35
N VAL A 348 9.82 -18.85 18.51
CA VAL A 348 8.80 -19.72 19.18
C VAL A 348 7.43 -19.00 19.34
N MET A 349 6.35 -19.75 19.09
CA MET A 349 4.91 -19.41 19.17
C MET A 349 4.29 -19.55 20.58
N ASP A 350 3.05 -19.05 20.77
CA ASP A 350 2.02 -19.62 21.67
C ASP A 350 0.60 -19.17 21.23
N GLU A 351 -0.37 -20.09 21.33
CA GLU A 351 -1.78 -20.00 20.91
C GLU A 351 -2.71 -19.37 21.97
N LYS A 352 -3.93 -18.98 21.57
CA LYS A 352 -5.04 -18.53 22.44
C LYS A 352 -6.31 -19.32 22.15
N ASP A 353 -7.01 -19.72 23.20
CA ASP A 353 -8.38 -20.23 23.16
C ASP A 353 -9.43 -19.11 23.37
N GLU A 354 -10.57 -19.28 22.68
CA GLU A 354 -11.79 -18.49 22.77
C GLU A 354 -12.86 -19.16 23.67
N ASP A 355 -13.79 -18.35 24.19
CA ASP A 355 -15.14 -18.79 24.54
C ASP A 355 -16.12 -17.60 24.46
N ILE A 356 -17.19 -17.77 23.69
CA ILE A 356 -18.30 -16.82 23.51
C ILE A 356 -19.55 -17.36 24.20
N ASP A 357 -20.25 -16.53 24.97
CA ASP A 357 -21.72 -16.64 25.05
C ASP A 357 -22.48 -15.36 25.49
N THR A 358 -23.71 -15.28 24.97
CA THR A 358 -24.65 -14.17 24.67
C THR A 358 -25.30 -13.38 25.84
N PHE A 359 -25.47 -12.04 25.72
CA PHE A 359 -26.28 -11.18 26.65
C PHE A 359 -26.79 -9.81 26.07
N ASP A 360 -27.97 -9.37 26.55
CA ASP A 360 -28.66 -8.02 26.69
C ASP A 360 -28.54 -6.93 25.57
N PRO A 361 -29.65 -6.55 24.88
CA PRO A 361 -29.66 -5.69 23.68
C PRO A 361 -29.71 -4.15 23.89
N SER A 362 -29.66 -3.64 25.14
CA SER A 362 -29.90 -2.21 25.40
C SER A 362 -28.66 -1.29 25.44
N LEU A 363 -27.45 -1.87 25.46
CA LEU A 363 -26.17 -1.14 25.39
C LEU A 363 -25.34 -1.73 24.25
N PRO A 364 -24.80 -0.90 23.33
CA PRO A 364 -24.03 -1.44 22.23
C PRO A 364 -22.78 -2.15 22.75
N GLU A 365 -22.50 -3.33 22.18
CA GLU A 365 -21.15 -3.90 22.20
C GLU A 365 -20.18 -2.92 21.53
N GLU A 366 -18.90 -3.02 21.89
CA GLU A 366 -17.85 -2.14 21.33
C GLU A 366 -18.04 -2.04 19.81
N GLY A 367 -18.40 -0.83 19.34
CA GLY A 367 -18.59 -0.60 17.91
C GLY A 367 -17.25 -0.68 17.17
N PRO A 368 -17.26 -0.74 15.83
CA PRO A 368 -16.01 -0.77 15.06
C PRO A 368 -15.11 0.40 15.45
N SER A 369 -13.79 0.18 15.41
CA SER A 369 -12.76 1.20 15.71
C SER A 369 -12.68 2.29 14.63
N ALA A 370 -13.27 2.04 13.47
CA ALA A 370 -13.37 2.96 12.35
C ALA A 370 -14.85 3.20 11.97
N PRO A 371 -15.19 4.38 11.43
CA PRO A 371 -16.52 4.62 10.88
C PRO A 371 -16.81 3.70 9.68
N PRO A 372 -18.07 3.31 9.42
CA PRO A 372 -18.42 2.49 8.28
C PRO A 372 -18.07 3.16 6.93
N PRO A 373 -17.66 2.40 5.90
CA PRO A 373 -17.39 2.96 4.57
C PRO A 373 -18.60 3.73 4.02
N GLY A 374 -18.38 4.96 3.54
CA GLY A 374 -19.44 5.84 3.01
C GLY A 374 -20.37 6.47 4.06
N TRP A 375 -20.05 6.37 5.35
CA TRP A 375 -20.80 7.04 6.42
C TRP A 375 -20.44 8.53 6.59
N LEU A 376 -19.22 8.90 6.17
CA LEU A 376 -18.73 10.26 6.16
C LEU A 376 -19.20 10.97 4.87
N ASP A 377 -19.48 12.27 4.98
CA ASP A 377 -20.01 13.05 3.85
C ASP A 377 -18.92 13.24 2.78
N SER A 378 -19.29 13.19 1.49
CA SER A 378 -18.34 13.42 0.39
C SER A 378 -17.92 14.88 0.34
N VAL A 379 -16.61 15.15 0.37
CA VAL A 379 -16.04 16.49 0.22
C VAL A 379 -15.39 16.59 -1.15
N THR A 380 -15.84 17.56 -1.96
CA THR A 380 -15.34 17.79 -3.32
C THR A 380 -13.82 17.98 -3.32
N GLY A 381 -13.10 17.21 -4.14
CA GLY A 381 -11.63 17.23 -4.21
C GLY A 381 -10.91 16.27 -3.24
N TYR A 382 -11.66 15.57 -2.38
CA TYR A 382 -11.16 14.57 -1.43
C TYR A 382 -12.01 13.28 -1.47
N GLU A 383 -12.59 12.97 -2.62
CA GLU A 383 -13.49 11.83 -2.78
C GLU A 383 -12.69 10.52 -2.69
N GLU A 384 -13.12 9.62 -1.81
CA GLU A 384 -12.54 8.29 -1.68
C GLU A 384 -12.77 7.50 -2.98
N HIS A 385 -11.68 7.03 -3.61
CA HIS A 385 -11.81 6.02 -4.66
C HIS A 385 -12.33 4.73 -3.99
N LYS A 386 -13.51 4.27 -4.43
CA LYS A 386 -14.15 3.06 -3.89
C LYS A 386 -13.26 1.83 -4.15
N GLY A 387 -12.40 1.50 -3.20
CA GLY A 387 -11.60 0.28 -3.20
C GLY A 387 -10.29 0.45 -2.45
N GLY A 388 -10.27 0.09 -1.17
CA GLY A 388 -9.01 -0.20 -0.46
C GLY A 388 -8.92 0.38 0.94
N ASP A 389 -8.43 -0.48 1.83
CA ASP A 389 -8.10 -0.35 3.25
C ASP A 389 -7.46 0.99 3.69
N CYS A 390 -7.49 1.24 5.01
CA CYS A 390 -7.08 2.42 5.78
C CYS A 390 -5.66 2.95 5.48
N THR A 391 -5.40 3.39 4.25
CA THR A 391 -4.12 3.92 3.79
C THR A 391 -4.33 5.34 3.28
N ASP A 392 -3.43 6.25 3.68
CA ASP A 392 -3.52 7.67 3.32
C ASP A 392 -3.62 7.84 1.79
N GLN A 393 -4.68 8.50 1.32
CA GLN A 393 -4.92 8.71 -0.10
C GLN A 393 -3.91 9.73 -0.64
N ILE A 394 -3.03 9.30 -1.55
CA ILE A 394 -2.02 10.19 -2.18
C ILE A 394 -2.74 11.20 -3.08
N CYS A 395 -2.46 12.49 -2.90
CA CYS A 395 -3.00 13.57 -3.72
C CYS A 395 -2.01 13.91 -4.85
N PRO A 396 -2.25 13.53 -6.12
CA PRO A 396 -1.31 13.82 -7.20
C PRO A 396 -1.22 15.34 -7.46
N PRO A 397 -0.03 15.88 -7.79
CA PRO A 397 0.14 17.30 -8.11
C PRO A 397 -0.59 17.68 -9.41
N PRO A 398 -0.99 18.96 -9.58
CA PRO A 398 -1.60 19.44 -10.82
C PRO A 398 -0.68 19.25 -12.05
N PRO A 399 -1.22 18.97 -13.25
CA PRO A 399 -0.42 18.74 -14.46
C PRO A 399 0.51 19.89 -14.86
N ASP A 400 0.07 21.13 -14.63
CA ASP A 400 0.85 22.34 -14.97
C ASP A 400 2.02 22.57 -14.01
N PHE A 401 2.14 21.77 -12.95
CA PHE A 401 3.20 21.92 -11.97
C PHE A 401 4.55 21.35 -12.44
N VAL A 402 4.60 20.58 -13.53
CA VAL A 402 5.88 20.07 -14.05
C VAL A 402 6.79 21.27 -14.37
N PRO A 403 7.87 21.50 -13.60
CA PRO A 403 8.71 22.67 -13.82
C PRO A 403 9.31 22.56 -15.21
N LYS A 404 9.16 23.61 -16.02
CA LYS A 404 9.83 23.67 -17.33
C LYS A 404 11.27 24.12 -17.10
N PRO A 405 12.25 23.54 -17.80
CA PRO A 405 13.63 24.03 -17.74
C PRO A 405 13.67 25.49 -18.21
N GLU A 406 14.16 26.42 -17.37
CA GLU A 406 14.41 27.81 -17.78
C GLU A 406 15.89 27.99 -18.14
N ASN A 407 16.14 28.23 -19.43
CA ASN A 407 17.40 28.59 -20.10
C ASN A 407 18.63 27.69 -19.84
N ASP A 408 19.23 27.22 -20.93
CA ASP A 408 20.53 26.54 -20.96
C ASP A 408 21.64 27.45 -20.43
N LYS A 409 22.00 27.24 -19.16
CA LYS A 409 23.26 27.74 -18.62
C LYS A 409 24.19 26.55 -18.46
N ASN A 410 25.10 26.38 -19.42
CA ASN A 410 26.22 25.46 -19.29
C ASN A 410 27.04 25.86 -18.06
N ALA A 411 27.11 24.95 -17.10
CA ALA A 411 27.81 25.18 -15.86
C ALA A 411 29.32 25.00 -16.09
N SER A 412 30.06 26.10 -16.21
CA SER A 412 31.52 26.04 -16.36
C SER A 412 32.16 25.65 -15.03
N VAL A 413 32.80 24.49 -14.97
CA VAL A 413 33.47 24.01 -13.76
C VAL A 413 34.86 24.67 -13.63
N PRO A 414 35.21 25.28 -12.48
CA PRO A 414 36.52 25.88 -12.27
C PRO A 414 37.65 24.82 -12.23
N ASN A 415 38.88 25.23 -12.55
CA ASN A 415 40.06 24.38 -12.38
C ASN A 415 40.29 24.06 -10.90
N VAL A 416 40.31 22.78 -10.54
CA VAL A 416 40.48 22.31 -9.15
C VAL A 416 41.90 21.78 -8.95
N MET A 417 42.58 22.29 -7.92
CA MET A 417 43.86 21.75 -7.46
C MET A 417 43.60 20.60 -6.48
N VAL A 418 44.29 19.46 -6.65
CA VAL A 418 44.15 18.30 -5.75
C VAL A 418 44.91 18.58 -4.46
N PRO A 419 44.27 18.57 -3.27
CA PRO A 419 44.95 18.71 -1.99
C PRO A 419 45.97 17.58 -1.80
N THR A 420 47.22 17.94 -1.56
CA THR A 420 48.28 16.98 -1.26
C THR A 420 48.38 16.76 0.24
N VAL A 421 48.28 15.50 0.67
CA VAL A 421 48.50 15.13 2.07
C VAL A 421 50.01 15.10 2.31
N SER A 422 50.48 15.91 3.28
CA SER A 422 51.87 15.89 3.71
C SER A 422 52.18 14.67 4.59
N GLU A 423 53.47 14.32 4.69
CA GLU A 423 53.93 13.22 5.54
C GLU A 423 53.52 13.38 7.01
N ASP A 424 53.58 14.61 7.54
CA ASP A 424 53.19 14.90 8.93
C ASP A 424 51.69 14.64 9.15
N VAL A 425 50.84 15.11 8.23
CA VAL A 425 49.38 14.89 8.29
C VAL A 425 49.05 13.41 8.18
N ALA A 426 49.71 12.67 7.29
CA ALA A 426 49.52 11.23 7.15
C ALA A 426 49.91 10.48 8.43
N ARG A 427 51.05 10.87 9.06
CA ARG A 427 51.52 10.27 10.32
C ARG A 427 50.56 10.54 11.47
N ASP A 428 50.11 11.79 11.62
CA ASP A 428 49.18 12.17 12.69
C ASP A 428 47.84 11.47 12.55
N ALA A 429 47.33 11.34 11.33
CA ALA A 429 46.12 10.57 11.02
C ALA A 429 46.27 9.10 11.43
N LEU A 430 47.40 8.47 11.11
CA LEU A 430 47.69 7.09 11.49
C LEU A 430 47.81 6.93 13.01
N LEU A 431 48.46 7.88 13.71
CA LEU A 431 48.58 7.89 15.16
C LEU A 431 47.22 8.00 15.86
N GLN A 432 46.33 8.87 15.37
CA GLN A 432 44.97 8.96 15.88
C GLN A 432 44.16 7.68 15.66
N PHE A 433 44.35 7.03 14.51
CA PHE A 433 43.67 5.79 14.18
C PHE A 433 44.11 4.63 15.08
N VAL A 434 45.41 4.42 15.26
CA VAL A 434 45.94 3.35 16.12
C VAL A 434 45.64 3.62 17.59
N GLY A 435 45.63 4.88 18.03
CA GLY A 435 45.24 5.25 19.40
C GLY A 435 43.81 4.86 19.77
N LYS A 436 42.91 4.72 18.78
CA LYS A 436 41.53 4.25 18.98
C LYS A 436 41.39 2.73 18.98
N LYS A 437 42.45 1.98 18.67
CA LYS A 437 42.45 0.51 18.56
C LYS A 437 43.39 -0.07 19.61
N TRP A 438 42.83 -0.63 20.68
CA TRP A 438 43.60 -1.17 21.81
C TRP A 438 44.59 -2.29 21.42
N THR A 439 44.35 -2.99 20.32
CA THR A 439 45.22 -4.06 19.78
C THR A 439 46.43 -3.53 19.01
N TYR A 440 46.50 -2.23 18.72
CA TYR A 440 47.54 -1.63 17.89
C TYR A 440 48.57 -0.87 18.73
N SER A 441 49.84 -1.21 18.55
CA SER A 441 50.96 -0.47 19.12
C SER A 441 51.13 0.87 18.39
N SER A 442 51.46 1.94 19.12
CA SER A 442 51.80 3.25 18.52
C SER A 442 53.25 3.32 18.01
N LYS A 443 54.10 2.33 18.32
CA LYS A 443 55.51 2.31 17.89
C LYS A 443 55.69 2.31 16.36
N PRO A 444 54.99 1.47 15.58
CA PRO A 444 55.07 1.50 14.12
C PRO A 444 54.62 2.83 13.53
N ALA A 445 53.52 3.39 14.01
CA ALA A 445 53.02 4.70 13.55
C ALA A 445 53.99 5.87 13.83
N LYS A 446 54.77 5.82 14.92
CA LYS A 446 55.76 6.86 15.27
C LYS A 446 57.07 6.76 14.48
N ASN A 447 57.51 5.53 14.21
CA ASN A 447 58.86 5.24 13.70
C ASN A 447 58.86 4.66 12.28
N LEU A 448 57.74 4.75 11.57
CA LEU A 448 57.70 4.37 10.15
C LEU A 448 58.57 5.31 9.30
N MET A 449 59.08 4.77 8.20
CA MET A 449 59.71 5.56 7.14
C MET A 449 58.80 5.58 5.93
N PHE A 450 58.37 6.76 5.50
CA PHE A 450 57.58 6.92 4.29
C PHE A 450 58.43 6.56 3.06
N LYS A 451 57.82 5.80 2.14
CA LYS A 451 58.42 5.52 0.82
C LYS A 451 57.79 6.40 -0.24
N GLU A 452 56.46 6.42 -0.27
CA GLU A 452 55.70 7.12 -1.30
C GLU A 452 54.32 7.49 -0.75
N LEU A 453 53.88 8.72 -1.03
CA LEU A 453 52.51 9.17 -0.81
C LEU A 453 51.90 9.44 -2.20
N LYS A 454 51.01 8.55 -2.64
CA LYS A 454 50.36 8.62 -3.94
C LYS A 454 48.97 9.24 -3.80
N PRO A 455 48.77 10.53 -4.15
CA PRO A 455 47.45 11.14 -4.09
C PRO A 455 46.56 10.63 -5.23
N PHE A 456 45.28 10.45 -4.94
CA PHE A 456 44.24 10.11 -5.88
C PHE A 456 43.15 11.19 -5.86
N THR A 457 42.75 11.61 -7.05
CA THR A 457 41.62 12.53 -7.24
C THR A 457 40.34 11.71 -7.25
N VAL A 458 39.51 11.86 -6.21
CA VAL A 458 38.21 11.19 -6.14
C VAL A 458 37.12 12.26 -6.18
N TYR A 459 36.29 12.22 -7.22
CA TYR A 459 35.11 13.08 -7.32
C TYR A 459 33.90 12.35 -6.77
N ARG A 460 33.11 13.04 -5.95
CA ARG A 460 31.79 12.60 -5.51
C ARG A 460 30.75 13.54 -6.10
N TYR A 461 29.91 13.01 -6.96
CA TYR A 461 28.72 13.70 -7.44
C TYR A 461 27.55 13.42 -6.51
N ARG A 462 26.79 14.46 -6.19
CA ARG A 462 25.58 14.36 -5.38
C ARG A 462 24.46 15.16 -6.03
N LEU A 463 23.32 14.53 -6.25
CA LEU A 463 22.07 15.17 -6.67
C LEU A 463 21.06 15.09 -5.52
N GLU A 464 20.61 16.25 -5.07
CA GLU A 464 19.57 16.43 -4.07
C GLU A 464 18.32 16.94 -4.77
N THR A 465 17.20 16.24 -4.64
CA THR A 465 15.90 16.65 -5.19
C THR A 465 14.91 16.80 -4.05
N PHE A 466 14.56 18.04 -3.76
CA PHE A 466 13.63 18.38 -2.70
C PHE A 466 12.20 18.27 -3.21
N THR A 467 11.45 17.31 -2.67
CA THR A 467 10.09 16.98 -3.11
C THR A 467 9.06 17.28 -2.03
N GLU A 468 7.87 17.67 -2.45
CA GLU A 468 6.67 17.80 -1.63
C GLU A 468 5.64 16.77 -2.10
N SER A 469 5.14 15.93 -1.20
CA SER A 469 3.98 15.08 -1.43
C SER A 469 2.87 15.42 -0.43
N ARG A 470 1.62 15.23 -0.85
CA ARG A 470 0.45 15.44 0.00
C ARG A 470 -0.39 14.18 -0.01
N SER A 471 -0.88 13.79 1.17
CA SER A 471 -1.88 12.74 1.32
C SER A 471 -3.00 13.17 2.24
N SER A 472 -4.20 12.66 2.04
CA SER A 472 -5.37 12.98 2.85
C SER A 472 -5.96 11.75 3.51
N ALA A 473 -6.43 11.91 4.75
CA ALA A 473 -7.15 10.89 5.48
C ALA A 473 -8.22 11.52 6.37
N TRP A 474 -9.26 10.76 6.70
CA TRP A 474 -10.25 11.15 7.70
C TRP A 474 -9.70 10.96 9.11
N GLU A 475 -9.88 11.98 9.93
CA GLU A 475 -9.57 11.95 11.36
C GLU A 475 -10.80 12.33 12.17
N SER A 476 -10.80 11.96 13.46
CA SER A 476 -11.90 12.30 14.36
C SER A 476 -11.44 12.65 15.78
N GLU A 477 -12.13 13.59 16.40
CA GLU A 477 -11.87 14.02 17.78
C GLU A 477 -13.17 14.20 18.59
N PRO A 478 -13.15 14.06 19.93
CA PRO A 478 -14.32 14.29 20.77
C PRO A 478 -14.90 15.70 20.64
N HIS A 479 -16.19 15.81 20.36
CA HIS A 479 -16.86 17.11 20.32
C HIS A 479 -17.16 17.62 21.75
N THR A 480 -16.40 18.61 22.20
CA THR A 480 -16.53 19.21 23.55
C THR A 480 -17.35 20.51 23.57
N GLY A 481 -18.05 20.85 22.48
CA GLY A 481 -18.76 22.13 22.32
C GLY A 481 -17.96 23.21 21.60
N GLN A 482 -16.87 22.83 20.95
CA GLN A 482 -16.02 23.72 20.16
C GLN A 482 -16.75 24.21 18.91
N CYS A 483 -16.41 25.41 18.42
CA CYS A 483 -16.86 25.87 17.11
C CYS A 483 -16.23 24.99 16.02
N VAL A 484 -17.05 24.46 15.11
CA VAL A 484 -16.61 23.53 14.07
C VAL A 484 -16.66 24.23 12.72
N ASP A 485 -15.51 24.29 12.04
CA ASP A 485 -15.40 24.86 10.70
C ASP A 485 -15.83 23.84 9.64
N GLY A 486 -17.12 23.88 9.29
CA GLY A 486 -17.72 22.98 8.33
C GLY A 486 -18.11 23.63 7.00
N PRO A 487 -18.73 22.86 6.08
CA PRO A 487 -19.08 23.30 4.74
C PRO A 487 -20.00 24.53 4.68
N GLN A 488 -20.69 24.85 5.79
CA GLN A 488 -21.49 26.06 5.92
C GLN A 488 -20.66 27.36 5.90
N ASN A 489 -19.35 27.29 6.18
CA ASN A 489 -18.46 28.46 6.23
C ASN A 489 -17.70 28.70 4.91
N GLY A 490 -17.81 27.79 3.94
CA GLY A 490 -17.11 27.89 2.66
C GLY A 490 -16.92 26.54 1.97
N VAL A 491 -16.41 26.58 0.75
CA VAL A 491 -16.04 25.37 -0.01
C VAL A 491 -14.62 24.96 0.39
N SER A 492 -14.42 23.69 0.69
CA SER A 492 -13.08 23.16 1.01
C SER A 492 -12.15 23.32 -0.19
N PRO A 493 -10.94 23.90 0.00
CA PRO A 493 -9.98 24.06 -1.09
C PRO A 493 -9.40 22.70 -1.52
N PRO A 494 -9.00 22.52 -2.79
CA PRO A 494 -8.32 21.30 -3.23
C PRO A 494 -7.00 21.05 -2.46
N PRO A 495 -6.51 19.78 -2.38
CA PRO A 495 -5.33 19.42 -1.57
C PRO A 495 -4.11 20.31 -1.75
N TRP A 496 -3.80 20.74 -2.98
CA TRP A 496 -2.63 21.56 -3.31
C TRP A 496 -2.85 23.07 -3.15
N HIS A 497 -4.10 23.51 -2.95
CA HIS A 497 -4.44 24.92 -2.67
C HIS A 497 -4.46 25.24 -1.18
N VAL A 498 -4.42 24.21 -0.31
CA VAL A 498 -4.25 24.38 1.13
C VAL A 498 -2.90 25.05 1.40
N GLN A 499 -2.94 26.20 2.07
CA GLN A 499 -1.76 26.97 2.44
C GLN A 499 -1.00 26.27 3.57
N VAL A 500 0.31 26.14 3.42
CA VAL A 500 1.21 25.47 4.37
C VAL A 500 2.50 26.25 4.52
N SER A 501 3.18 26.06 5.66
CA SER A 501 4.48 26.68 5.93
C SER A 501 5.59 25.78 5.42
N TYR A 502 6.41 26.28 4.48
CA TYR A 502 7.51 25.50 3.93
C TYR A 502 8.68 25.40 4.93
N PRO A 503 9.24 24.19 5.13
CA PRO A 503 10.46 24.01 5.92
C PRO A 503 11.69 24.58 5.20
N PRO A 504 12.85 24.69 5.87
CA PRO A 504 14.11 24.99 5.21
C PRO A 504 14.37 24.03 4.03
N LYS A 505 14.92 24.57 2.94
CA LYS A 505 15.20 23.81 1.71
C LYS A 505 16.10 22.59 2.02
N PHE A 506 15.85 21.49 1.30
CA PHE A 506 16.61 20.23 1.42
C PHE A 506 16.56 19.59 2.83
N THR A 507 15.51 19.86 3.60
CA THR A 507 15.30 19.27 4.94
C THR A 507 14.03 18.43 4.97
N ASP A 508 14.13 17.20 5.47
CA ASP A 508 13.00 16.31 5.65
C ASP A 508 12.04 16.84 6.73
N ALA A 509 10.76 16.93 6.40
CA ALA A 509 9.74 17.41 7.33
C ALA A 509 8.37 16.79 7.03
N VAL A 510 7.54 16.68 8.07
CA VAL A 510 6.15 16.27 7.94
C VAL A 510 5.27 17.27 8.69
N GLN A 511 4.24 17.78 8.02
CA GLN A 511 3.25 18.67 8.63
C GLN A 511 1.85 18.09 8.41
N LYS A 512 1.05 18.08 9.48
CA LYS A 512 -0.36 17.69 9.43
C LYS A 512 -1.22 18.94 9.61
N VAL A 513 -2.14 19.17 8.68
CA VAL A 513 -3.07 20.31 8.73
C VAL A 513 -4.50 19.83 8.54
N ARG A 514 -5.43 20.44 9.26
CA ARG A 514 -6.87 20.24 9.03
C ARG A 514 -7.28 21.01 7.78
N VAL A 515 -7.98 20.36 6.85
CA VAL A 515 -8.49 21.03 5.64
C VAL A 515 -9.59 22.02 6.04
N PRO A 516 -9.51 23.29 5.64
CA PRO A 516 -10.54 24.29 5.92
C PRO A 516 -11.93 23.85 5.44
N HIS A 517 -12.97 24.17 6.22
CA HIS A 517 -14.38 23.87 5.93
C HIS A 517 -14.73 22.37 5.76
N SER A 518 -13.82 21.46 6.10
CA SER A 518 -14.04 20.01 5.97
C SER A 518 -14.64 19.34 7.20
N SER A 519 -14.88 20.10 8.28
CA SER A 519 -15.23 19.50 9.58
C SER A 519 -16.74 19.33 9.74
N PHE A 520 -17.18 18.20 10.28
CA PHE A 520 -18.58 17.98 10.62
C PHE A 520 -18.75 17.19 11.92
N ILE A 521 -19.90 17.36 12.54
CA ILE A 521 -20.24 16.68 13.79
C ILE A 521 -21.13 15.49 13.43
N LYS A 522 -20.72 14.29 13.87
CA LYS A 522 -21.56 13.09 13.79
C LYS A 522 -21.62 12.40 15.16
N PRO A 523 -22.69 11.64 15.45
CA PRO A 523 -22.74 10.78 16.62
C PRO A 523 -21.56 9.80 16.62
N CYS A 524 -20.97 9.56 17.78
CA CYS A 524 -19.84 8.66 17.91
C CYS A 524 -20.19 7.26 17.37
N HIS A 525 -19.47 6.81 16.35
CA HIS A 525 -19.70 5.51 15.71
C HIS A 525 -19.44 4.34 16.67
N HIS A 526 -18.51 4.49 17.61
CA HIS A 526 -18.13 3.43 18.57
C HIS A 526 -19.15 3.20 19.69
N CYS A 527 -19.95 4.21 20.07
CA CYS A 527 -21.01 4.07 21.09
C CYS A 527 -22.41 4.41 20.58
N HIS A 528 -22.55 4.65 19.28
CA HIS A 528 -23.78 5.09 18.61
C HIS A 528 -24.47 6.28 19.31
N GLY A 529 -23.69 7.25 19.79
CA GLY A 529 -24.21 8.43 20.49
C GLY A 529 -24.60 8.22 21.96
N ASN A 530 -24.33 7.06 22.57
CA ASN A 530 -24.66 6.82 23.99
C ASN A 530 -23.65 7.41 24.98
N GLY A 531 -22.40 7.62 24.55
CA GLY A 531 -21.29 8.07 25.41
C GLY A 531 -20.79 7.01 26.39
N LYS A 532 -21.38 5.81 26.37
CA LYS A 532 -21.05 4.66 27.21
C LYS A 532 -21.02 3.41 26.35
N VAL A 533 -20.11 2.50 26.66
CA VAL A 533 -19.97 1.20 26.02
C VAL A 533 -20.09 0.09 27.06
N ARG A 534 -20.57 -1.07 26.62
CA ARG A 534 -20.72 -2.24 27.49
C ARG A 534 -19.37 -2.68 28.06
N CYS A 535 -19.34 -3.08 29.33
CA CYS A 535 -18.11 -3.61 29.91
C CYS A 535 -17.87 -5.02 29.38
N THR A 536 -16.85 -5.20 28.54
CA THR A 536 -16.40 -6.50 27.99
C THR A 536 -16.12 -7.52 29.09
N HIS A 537 -15.43 -7.12 30.16
CA HIS A 537 -15.07 -8.04 31.25
C HIS A 537 -16.25 -8.68 32.03
N CYS A 538 -17.44 -8.07 32.01
CA CYS A 538 -18.63 -8.66 32.64
C CYS A 538 -19.80 -8.85 31.68
N HIS A 539 -19.61 -8.51 30.40
CA HIS A 539 -20.61 -8.53 29.35
C HIS A 539 -21.90 -7.81 29.79
N GLY A 540 -21.78 -6.57 30.28
CA GLY A 540 -22.95 -5.77 30.68
C GLY A 540 -23.54 -6.08 32.06
N ARG A 541 -23.20 -7.22 32.68
CA ARG A 541 -23.87 -7.73 33.89
C ARG A 541 -23.50 -6.99 35.19
N GLY A 542 -22.41 -6.21 35.20
CA GLY A 542 -21.87 -5.57 36.41
C GLY A 542 -21.26 -6.54 37.44
N LEU A 543 -21.43 -7.85 37.24
CA LEU A 543 -20.93 -8.90 38.11
C LEU A 543 -20.10 -9.91 37.32
N THR A 544 -18.98 -10.35 37.88
CA THR A 544 -18.11 -11.41 37.31
C THR A 544 -18.25 -12.70 38.12
N ARG A 545 -18.01 -13.85 37.47
CA ARG A 545 -18.01 -15.16 38.13
C ARG A 545 -16.94 -15.14 39.23
N CYS A 546 -17.29 -15.57 40.44
CA CYS A 546 -16.30 -15.66 41.50
C CYS A 546 -15.30 -16.77 41.15
N MET A 547 -14.04 -16.40 40.92
CA MET A 547 -12.98 -17.35 40.58
C MET A 547 -12.75 -18.40 41.68
N PHE A 548 -12.96 -18.04 42.94
CA PHE A 548 -12.72 -18.93 44.09
C PHE A 548 -13.77 -20.05 44.27
N CYS A 549 -14.98 -19.88 43.73
CA CYS A 549 -16.03 -20.90 43.81
C CYS A 549 -16.58 -21.27 42.42
N HIS A 550 -15.96 -20.77 41.36
CA HIS A 550 -16.43 -20.93 39.98
C HIS A 550 -17.95 -20.74 39.83
N GLY A 551 -18.53 -19.71 40.45
CA GLY A 551 -19.97 -19.45 40.32
C GLY A 551 -20.90 -20.21 41.26
N SER A 552 -20.44 -21.25 41.97
CA SER A 552 -21.31 -22.11 42.79
C SER A 552 -21.80 -21.44 44.09
N GLY A 553 -21.14 -20.37 44.55
CA GLY A 553 -21.39 -19.75 45.86
C GLY A 553 -20.84 -20.54 47.04
N HIS A 554 -20.31 -21.74 46.82
CA HIS A 554 -19.79 -22.63 47.85
C HIS A 554 -18.37 -23.10 47.52
N SER A 555 -17.51 -23.18 48.53
CA SER A 555 -16.19 -23.81 48.41
C SER A 555 -16.07 -24.85 49.52
N ARG A 556 -15.80 -26.12 49.15
CA ARG A 556 -15.76 -27.27 50.07
C ARG A 556 -17.00 -27.36 50.98
N ASN A 557 -18.19 -27.26 50.38
CA ASN A 557 -19.50 -27.32 51.08
C ASN A 557 -19.76 -26.23 52.13
N ARG A 558 -18.92 -25.19 52.21
CA ARG A 558 -19.14 -24.01 53.05
C ARG A 558 -19.44 -22.79 52.20
N ARG A 559 -20.20 -21.84 52.75
CA ARG A 559 -20.52 -20.56 52.10
C ARG A 559 -19.22 -19.87 51.71
N CYS A 560 -19.04 -19.57 50.41
CA CYS A 560 -17.83 -18.93 49.92
C CYS A 560 -17.68 -17.55 50.59
N THR A 561 -16.62 -17.35 51.36
CA THR A 561 -16.34 -16.11 52.08
C THR A 561 -16.04 -14.96 51.13
N THR A 562 -15.41 -15.25 49.99
CA THR A 562 -14.98 -14.26 49.02
C THR A 562 -16.15 -13.61 48.28
N CYS A 563 -17.25 -14.33 48.01
CA CYS A 563 -18.47 -13.80 47.40
C CYS A 563 -19.68 -13.79 48.34
N HIS A 564 -19.46 -14.10 49.62
CA HIS A 564 -20.48 -14.26 50.66
C HIS A 564 -21.65 -15.16 50.26
N GLY A 565 -21.38 -16.25 49.55
CA GLY A 565 -22.41 -17.20 49.09
C GLY A 565 -23.10 -16.87 47.78
N ARG A 566 -22.82 -15.71 47.15
CA ARG A 566 -23.55 -15.26 45.94
C ARG A 566 -23.08 -15.89 44.64
N GLY A 567 -21.94 -16.58 44.62
CA GLY A 567 -21.33 -17.15 43.41
C GLY A 567 -20.72 -16.13 42.44
N ARG A 568 -21.10 -14.85 42.53
CA ARG A 568 -20.62 -13.76 41.68
C ARG A 568 -20.10 -12.59 42.53
N LYS A 569 -19.20 -11.80 41.96
CA LYS A 569 -18.60 -10.61 42.60
C LYS A 569 -18.83 -9.38 41.76
N ARG A 570 -18.77 -8.20 42.39
CA ARG A 570 -18.76 -6.92 41.68
C ARG A 570 -17.61 -6.91 40.68
N CYS A 571 -17.94 -6.64 39.41
CA CYS A 571 -16.94 -6.48 38.38
C CYS A 571 -16.01 -5.32 38.75
N VAL A 572 -14.71 -5.60 38.85
CA VAL A 572 -13.70 -4.59 39.21
C VAL A 572 -13.55 -3.58 38.08
N SER A 573 -13.55 -4.05 36.82
CA SER A 573 -13.32 -3.21 35.64
C SER A 573 -14.40 -2.15 35.36
N CYS A 574 -15.63 -2.34 35.84
CA CYS A 574 -16.70 -1.33 35.73
C CYS A 574 -17.27 -0.90 37.09
N HIS A 575 -16.62 -1.31 38.19
CA HIS A 575 -17.07 -1.08 39.57
C HIS A 575 -18.55 -1.44 39.82
N GLY A 576 -19.06 -2.46 39.15
CA GLY A 576 -20.45 -2.90 39.30
C GLY A 576 -21.47 -2.22 38.39
N LYS A 577 -21.06 -1.25 37.56
CA LYS A 577 -21.99 -0.47 36.72
C LYS A 577 -22.46 -1.24 35.47
N GLY A 578 -21.72 -2.25 35.02
CA GLY A 578 -22.01 -3.00 33.79
C GLY A 578 -21.56 -2.31 32.50
N TYR A 579 -21.23 -1.03 32.55
CA TYR A 579 -20.75 -0.23 31.41
C TYR A 579 -19.52 0.59 31.78
N LYS A 580 -18.79 1.05 30.75
CA LYS A 580 -17.68 1.99 30.83
C LYS A 580 -17.99 3.24 30.00
N GLY A 581 -17.31 4.36 30.29
CA GLY A 581 -17.36 5.53 29.42
C GLY A 581 -16.76 5.18 28.05
N CYS A 582 -17.35 5.70 26.98
CA CYS A 582 -16.77 5.55 25.64
C CYS A 582 -15.47 6.34 25.57
N LEU A 583 -14.34 5.66 25.31
CA LEU A 583 -13.02 6.29 25.19
C LEU A 583 -12.91 7.11 23.89
N THR A 584 -13.50 6.63 22.79
CA THR A 584 -13.46 7.30 21.49
C THR A 584 -14.02 8.71 21.55
N CYS A 585 -15.15 8.92 22.25
CA CYS A 585 -15.75 10.26 22.40
C CYS A 585 -15.56 10.84 23.81
N ASN A 586 -14.78 10.22 24.70
CA ASN A 586 -14.65 10.60 26.12
C ASN A 586 -16.00 10.88 26.82
N GLY A 587 -17.05 10.13 26.47
CA GLY A 587 -18.41 10.34 26.99
C GLY A 587 -19.23 11.48 26.41
N HIS A 588 -18.68 12.28 25.48
CA HIS A 588 -19.36 13.44 24.85
C HIS A 588 -20.39 13.08 23.77
N ARG A 589 -20.53 11.78 23.44
CA ARG A 589 -21.51 11.22 22.49
C ARG A 589 -21.30 11.58 21.02
N ASN A 590 -20.69 12.73 20.73
CA ASN A 590 -20.44 13.20 19.37
C ASN A 590 -18.94 13.29 19.08
N LEU A 591 -18.58 13.10 17.82
CA LEU A 591 -17.24 13.28 17.28
C LEU A 591 -17.27 14.38 16.22
N VAL A 592 -16.22 15.19 16.19
CA VAL A 592 -15.89 16.05 15.05
C VAL A 592 -15.03 15.23 14.11
N HIS A 593 -15.50 15.02 12.90
CA HIS A 593 -14.75 14.38 11.82
C HIS A 593 -14.26 15.48 10.87
N PHE A 594 -13.02 15.36 10.41
CA PHE A 594 -12.41 16.33 9.50
C PHE A 594 -11.38 15.63 8.62
N ILE A 595 -11.08 16.26 7.48
CA ILE A 595 -10.01 15.76 6.60
C ILE A 595 -8.69 16.33 7.11
N GLN A 596 -7.76 15.44 7.42
CA GLN A 596 -6.38 15.78 7.73
C GLN A 596 -5.54 15.61 6.46
N LEU A 597 -4.87 16.68 6.06
CA LEU A 597 -3.89 16.67 5.00
C LEU A 597 -2.50 16.53 5.63
N THR A 598 -1.78 15.48 5.25
CA THR A 598 -0.39 15.23 5.63
C THR A 598 0.51 15.66 4.47
N ILE A 599 1.32 16.68 4.71
CA ILE A 599 2.32 17.18 3.76
C ILE A 599 3.67 16.63 4.18
N THR A 600 4.36 15.98 3.25
CA THR A 600 5.67 15.38 3.47
C THR A 600 6.66 16.04 2.53
N TRP A 601 7.67 16.69 3.10
CA TRP A 601 8.84 17.15 2.37
C TRP A 601 9.98 16.16 2.55
N LYS A 602 10.61 15.76 1.45
CA LYS A 602 11.76 14.86 1.47
C LYS A 602 12.87 15.36 0.58
N ASN A 603 14.10 15.28 1.08
CA ASN A 603 15.30 15.48 0.30
C ASN A 603 15.76 14.13 -0.28
N GLN A 604 15.50 13.92 -1.57
CA GLN A 604 15.90 12.71 -2.28
C GLN A 604 17.35 12.86 -2.71
N VAL A 605 18.24 12.09 -2.10
CA VAL A 605 19.68 12.15 -2.36
C VAL A 605 20.11 10.99 -3.25
N PHE A 606 20.79 11.32 -4.34
CA PHE A 606 21.54 10.39 -5.18
C PHE A 606 23.02 10.73 -5.07
N GLU A 607 23.87 9.72 -4.88
CA GLU A 607 25.32 9.87 -4.79
C GLU A 607 26.01 8.94 -5.77
N PHE A 608 27.07 9.43 -6.40
CA PHE A 608 27.89 8.68 -7.34
C PHE A 608 29.37 9.00 -7.16
N ILE A 609 30.20 7.95 -7.12
CA ILE A 609 31.66 8.03 -7.04
C ILE A 609 32.21 7.09 -8.12
N PRO A 610 33.00 7.58 -9.09
CA PRO A 610 33.65 6.73 -10.09
C PRO A 610 34.60 5.72 -9.42
N ASP A 611 34.48 4.45 -9.78
CA ASP A 611 35.31 3.37 -9.22
C ASP A 611 36.68 3.30 -9.92
N ARG A 612 37.62 4.14 -9.48
CA ARG A 612 38.96 4.27 -10.07
C ARG A 612 40.09 3.75 -9.19
N VAL A 613 39.78 3.36 -7.96
CA VAL A 613 40.75 2.81 -7.00
C VAL A 613 40.22 1.47 -6.47
N PRO A 614 40.38 0.37 -7.23
CA PRO A 614 39.84 -0.94 -6.86
C PRO A 614 40.36 -1.46 -5.51
N GLU A 615 41.55 -0.98 -5.10
CA GLU A 615 42.19 -1.34 -3.83
C GLU A 615 41.52 -0.68 -2.61
N PHE A 616 40.62 0.30 -2.81
CA PHE A 616 39.94 1.03 -1.75
C PHE A 616 38.42 0.80 -1.73
N PRO A 617 37.82 0.40 -0.59
CA PRO A 617 36.39 0.12 -0.53
C PRO A 617 35.52 1.38 -0.56
N LEU A 618 34.71 1.55 -1.62
CA LEU A 618 33.84 2.72 -1.86
C LEU A 618 32.90 3.07 -0.69
N LYS A 619 32.38 2.05 0.02
CA LYS A 619 31.52 2.24 1.22
C LYS A 619 32.19 3.09 2.32
N LYS A 620 33.51 3.26 2.31
CA LYS A 620 34.21 4.13 3.28
C LYS A 620 33.95 5.61 3.01
N PHE A 621 33.65 6.00 1.76
CA PHE A 621 33.40 7.39 1.39
C PHE A 621 32.09 7.94 1.96
N GLU A 622 31.10 7.09 2.26
CA GLU A 622 29.86 7.49 2.95
C GLU A 622 30.10 8.16 4.31
N LYS A 623 31.24 7.87 4.94
CA LYS A 623 31.57 8.34 6.30
C LYS A 623 32.47 9.56 6.32
N VAL A 624 32.79 10.16 5.17
CA VAL A 624 33.71 11.30 5.09
C VAL A 624 33.14 12.42 4.23
N SER A 625 33.55 13.64 4.53
CA SER A 625 33.22 14.82 3.74
C SER A 625 34.30 15.11 2.70
N GLY A 626 33.88 15.65 1.56
CA GLY A 626 34.75 16.24 0.54
C GLY A 626 34.72 17.76 0.59
N GLU A 627 35.51 18.39 -0.28
CA GLU A 627 35.45 19.82 -0.55
C GLU A 627 34.53 20.07 -1.74
N ALA A 628 33.38 20.70 -1.50
CA ALA A 628 32.48 21.11 -2.56
C ALA A 628 33.09 22.29 -3.33
N PHE A 629 33.42 22.08 -4.59
CA PHE A 629 33.94 23.13 -5.47
C PHE A 629 32.94 23.52 -6.56
N PHE A 630 31.91 22.69 -6.78
CA PHE A 630 30.80 22.99 -7.66
C PHE A 630 29.49 22.77 -6.90
N VAL A 631 28.62 23.78 -6.90
CA VAL A 631 27.26 23.71 -6.38
C VAL A 631 26.37 24.48 -7.34
N ASP A 632 25.36 23.80 -7.86
CA ASP A 632 24.31 24.40 -8.69
C ASP A 632 22.95 24.11 -8.06
N GLU A 633 22.17 25.16 -7.82
CA GLU A 633 20.86 25.11 -7.22
C GLU A 633 19.83 25.76 -8.14
N ASN A 634 18.85 24.98 -8.58
CA ASN A 634 17.79 25.48 -9.48
C ASN A 634 16.48 24.70 -9.25
N LEU A 635 15.35 25.14 -9.82
CA LEU A 635 14.08 24.40 -9.76
C LEU A 635 14.26 22.99 -10.32
N LEU A 636 14.90 22.91 -11.49
CA LEU A 636 15.49 21.72 -12.07
C LEU A 636 16.92 22.06 -12.48
N VAL A 637 17.86 21.22 -12.08
CA VAL A 637 19.26 21.40 -12.47
C VAL A 637 19.52 20.78 -13.84
N TYR A 638 20.52 21.28 -14.54
CA TYR A 638 20.89 20.79 -15.87
C TYR A 638 22.00 19.73 -15.77
N PRO A 639 22.05 18.76 -16.70
CA PRO A 639 23.17 17.84 -16.79
C PRO A 639 24.50 18.59 -16.85
N ILE A 640 25.49 18.11 -16.11
CA ILE A 640 26.83 18.67 -16.14
C ILE A 640 27.47 18.34 -17.49
N GLU A 641 27.90 19.38 -18.21
CA GLU A 641 28.61 19.26 -19.48
C GLU A 641 30.03 19.84 -19.35
N GLY A 642 31.01 19.20 -20.01
CA GLY A 642 32.39 19.70 -20.08
C GLY A 642 33.22 19.50 -18.81
N PHE A 643 32.74 18.75 -17.83
CA PHE A 643 33.57 18.32 -16.69
C PHE A 643 34.62 17.31 -17.16
N PRO A 644 35.88 17.36 -16.67
CA PRO A 644 36.94 16.45 -17.11
C PRO A 644 36.65 14.96 -16.87
N ASP A 645 35.76 14.65 -15.92
CA ASP A 645 35.33 13.28 -15.66
C ASP A 645 34.00 12.97 -16.35
N GLN A 646 34.05 12.20 -17.44
CA GLN A 646 32.86 11.84 -18.21
C GLN A 646 31.87 10.99 -17.42
N ASP A 647 32.34 10.17 -16.46
CA ASP A 647 31.46 9.33 -15.64
C ASP A 647 30.54 10.19 -14.78
N ILE A 648 31.03 11.34 -14.31
CA ILE A 648 30.26 12.32 -13.53
C ILE A 648 29.23 13.03 -14.41
N CYS A 649 29.58 13.39 -15.65
CA CYS A 649 28.65 13.96 -16.63
C CYS A 649 27.49 12.99 -16.92
N ASP A 650 27.81 11.73 -17.17
CA ASP A 650 26.83 10.69 -17.49
C ASP A 650 25.95 10.35 -16.27
N ALA A 651 26.54 10.30 -15.08
CA ALA A 651 25.81 10.14 -13.82
C ALA A 651 24.87 11.32 -13.55
N SER A 652 25.31 12.56 -13.80
CA SER A 652 24.47 13.75 -13.67
C SER A 652 23.25 13.67 -14.58
N LYS A 653 23.46 13.42 -15.88
CA LYS A 653 22.39 13.26 -16.87
C LYS A 653 21.38 12.19 -16.47
N THR A 654 21.87 11.01 -16.09
CA THR A 654 21.04 9.86 -15.72
C THR A 654 20.27 10.11 -14.43
N ALA A 655 20.92 10.68 -13.42
CA ALA A 655 20.31 10.96 -12.12
C ALA A 655 19.17 11.99 -12.22
N ILE A 656 19.39 13.07 -12.99
CA ILE A 656 18.39 14.12 -13.20
C ILE A 656 17.15 13.55 -13.90
N GLN A 657 17.34 12.76 -14.97
CA GLN A 657 16.23 12.11 -15.69
C GLN A 657 15.47 11.13 -14.79
N ASN A 658 16.19 10.28 -14.05
CA ASN A 658 15.59 9.31 -13.15
C ASN A 658 14.77 9.98 -12.04
N HIS A 659 15.30 11.03 -11.41
CA HIS A 659 14.56 11.79 -10.39
C HIS A 659 13.32 12.47 -10.97
N LEU A 660 13.43 13.07 -12.17
CA LEU A 660 12.29 13.69 -12.84
C LEU A 660 11.17 12.66 -13.10
N LEU A 661 11.48 11.53 -13.72
CA LEU A 661 10.50 10.47 -14.02
C LEU A 661 9.89 9.85 -12.77
N LYS A 662 10.72 9.60 -11.74
CA LYS A 662 10.29 8.94 -10.50
C LYS A 662 9.39 9.81 -9.65
N TYR A 663 9.72 11.10 -9.51
CA TYR A 663 9.05 11.96 -8.52
C TYR A 663 7.93 12.81 -9.10
N SER A 664 7.98 13.22 -10.38
CA SER A 664 6.97 14.11 -10.97
C SER A 664 5.54 13.56 -10.97
N ALA A 665 5.38 12.23 -10.99
CA ALA A 665 4.06 11.58 -10.99
C ALA A 665 3.35 11.61 -9.63
N VAL A 666 4.10 11.64 -8.53
CA VAL A 666 3.58 11.45 -7.16
C VAL A 666 3.93 12.60 -6.21
N SER A 667 4.81 13.50 -6.63
CA SER A 667 5.32 14.58 -5.81
C SER A 667 5.65 15.80 -6.65
N ARG A 668 5.51 16.96 -6.04
CA ARG A 668 5.95 18.24 -6.58
C ARG A 668 7.46 18.38 -6.33
N ILE A 669 8.25 18.54 -7.38
CA ILE A 669 9.66 18.92 -7.24
C ILE A 669 9.71 20.41 -6.92
N LEU A 670 10.27 20.75 -5.76
CA LEU A 670 10.39 22.14 -5.30
C LEU A 670 11.72 22.76 -5.72
N GLN A 671 12.81 21.98 -5.63
CA GLN A 671 14.13 22.42 -6.02
C GLN A 671 15.07 21.22 -6.19
N GLN A 672 16.06 21.38 -7.04
CA GLN A 672 17.20 20.48 -7.14
C GLN A 672 18.50 21.21 -6.81
N ARG A 673 19.43 20.47 -6.21
CA ARG A 673 20.81 20.88 -6.01
C ARG A 673 21.72 19.78 -6.50
N GLN A 674 22.70 20.14 -7.30
CA GLN A 674 23.78 19.24 -7.66
C GLN A 674 25.10 19.78 -7.14
N THR A 675 25.91 18.88 -6.59
CA THR A 675 27.18 19.19 -5.96
C THR A 675 28.23 18.25 -6.51
N ILE A 676 29.39 18.79 -6.91
CA ILE A 676 30.60 17.98 -7.09
C ILE A 676 31.55 18.32 -5.95
N GLU A 677 31.90 17.28 -5.20
CA GLU A 677 32.88 17.35 -4.12
C GLU A 677 34.16 16.63 -4.53
N LEU A 678 35.29 17.21 -4.19
CA LEU A 678 36.57 16.54 -4.22
C LEU A 678 36.81 15.85 -2.87
N VAL A 679 36.89 14.53 -2.87
CA VAL A 679 37.23 13.76 -1.68
C VAL A 679 38.72 13.44 -1.74
N PRO A 680 39.55 13.98 -0.83
CA PRO A 680 40.98 13.67 -0.85
C PRO A 680 41.18 12.20 -0.50
N LEU A 681 41.99 11.49 -1.29
CA LEU A 681 42.43 10.13 -1.04
C LEU A 681 43.95 10.09 -1.28
N THR A 682 44.69 9.49 -0.36
CA THR A 682 46.14 9.29 -0.52
C THR A 682 46.50 7.88 -0.07
N HIS A 683 47.16 7.14 -0.96
CA HIS A 683 47.74 5.84 -0.63
C HIS A 683 49.16 6.04 -0.16
N VAL A 684 49.44 5.58 1.06
CA VAL A 684 50.69 5.81 1.75
C VAL A 684 51.42 4.49 1.89
N TYR A 685 52.59 4.41 1.25
CA TYR A 685 53.51 3.28 1.36
C TYR A 685 54.60 3.61 2.37
N TYR A 686 54.85 2.70 3.31
CA TYR A 686 55.84 2.90 4.35
C TYR A 686 56.60 1.60 4.67
N ALA A 687 57.82 1.76 5.20
CA ALA A 687 58.61 0.68 5.75
C ALA A 687 58.66 0.76 7.27
N TYR A 688 58.57 -0.39 7.93
CA TYR A 688 58.81 -0.52 9.37
C TYR A 688 59.49 -1.86 9.68
N SER A 689 60.56 -1.83 10.48
CA SER A 689 61.37 -3.01 10.85
C SER A 689 61.77 -3.89 9.65
N GLY A 690 62.12 -3.26 8.51
CA GLY A 690 62.55 -3.96 7.30
C GLY A 690 61.44 -4.60 6.47
N LYS A 691 60.16 -4.39 6.82
CA LYS A 691 59.00 -4.86 6.05
C LYS A 691 58.20 -3.68 5.51
N ASP A 692 57.54 -3.92 4.37
CA ASP A 692 56.73 -2.93 3.68
C ASP A 692 55.25 -3.08 4.02
N TYR A 693 54.60 -1.94 4.20
CA TYR A 693 53.20 -1.83 4.57
C TYR A 693 52.57 -0.63 3.87
N ASP A 694 51.24 -0.62 3.83
CA ASP A 694 50.48 0.46 3.23
C ASP A 694 49.21 0.79 4.03
N TYR A 695 48.74 2.02 3.83
CA TYR A 695 47.45 2.47 4.31
C TYR A 695 46.92 3.63 3.46
N PHE A 696 45.63 3.88 3.54
CA PHE A 696 44.96 4.99 2.90
C PHE A 696 44.60 6.05 3.92
N VAL A 697 44.83 7.32 3.57
CA VAL A 697 44.26 8.49 4.23
C VAL A 697 43.17 9.05 3.32
N PHE A 698 41.98 9.27 3.85
CA PHE A 698 40.83 9.69 3.04
C PHE A 698 39.88 10.63 3.77
N GLY A 699 39.22 11.49 2.99
CA GLY A 699 38.27 12.49 3.49
C GLY A 699 38.95 13.70 4.13
N ARG A 700 38.20 14.79 4.29
CA ARG A 700 38.71 16.00 4.96
C ARG A 700 39.05 15.77 6.43
N GLU A 701 38.46 14.74 7.03
CA GLU A 701 38.74 14.33 8.41
C GLU A 701 40.02 13.48 8.53
N ASN A 702 40.75 13.24 7.43
CA ASN A 702 41.97 12.43 7.37
C ASN A 702 41.78 11.05 8.02
N LYS A 703 40.68 10.35 7.69
CA LYS A 703 40.44 9.01 8.22
C LYS A 703 41.42 8.01 7.61
N VAL A 704 41.75 6.98 8.38
CA VAL A 704 42.71 5.95 7.97
C VAL A 704 42.02 4.62 7.72
N HIS A 705 42.42 3.98 6.63
CA HIS A 705 42.10 2.59 6.34
C HIS A 705 43.38 1.82 6.06
N THR A 706 43.60 0.71 6.76
CA THR A 706 44.70 -0.21 6.51
C THR A 706 44.18 -1.63 6.57
N SER A 707 44.65 -2.48 5.66
CA SER A 707 44.35 -3.91 5.63
C SER A 707 45.29 -4.71 6.55
N LYS A 708 46.52 -4.22 6.74
CA LYS A 708 47.58 -4.88 7.52
C LYS A 708 48.39 -3.82 8.29
N TYR A 709 48.41 -3.95 9.61
CA TYR A 709 49.21 -3.09 10.49
C TYR A 709 50.27 -3.92 11.24
N PRO A 710 51.51 -3.43 11.45
CA PRO A 710 52.56 -4.16 12.16
C PRO A 710 52.19 -4.31 13.65
N THR A 711 51.58 -5.43 14.04
CA THR A 711 51.22 -5.68 15.44
C THR A 711 52.44 -6.13 16.24
N SER A 712 52.68 -5.45 17.36
CA SER A 712 53.53 -5.90 18.47
C SER A 712 52.70 -5.84 19.74
N CYS A 713 51.75 -6.77 19.88
CA CYS A 713 51.08 -7.05 21.14
C CYS A 713 51.03 -8.56 21.33
N SER A 714 52.10 -9.09 21.92
CA SER A 714 52.00 -10.28 22.76
C SER A 714 51.19 -9.85 23.98
N ILE A 715 49.97 -10.34 24.13
CA ILE A 715 49.28 -10.29 25.42
C ILE A 715 50.07 -11.25 26.32
N LEU A 716 50.75 -10.69 27.33
CA LEU A 716 51.38 -11.44 28.42
C LEU A 716 50.34 -11.67 29.51
#